data_AF-A0A8H4SJ00-F1
#
_entry.id   AF-A0A8H4SJ00-F1
#
_cell.length_a   1.000
_cell.length_b   1.000
_cell.length_c   1.000
_cell.angle_alpha   90.00
_cell.angle_beta   90.00
_cell.angle_gamma   90.00
#
_symmetry.space_group_name_H-M   'P 1'
#
loop_
_entity.id
_entity.type
_entity.pdbx_description
1 polymer ?
#
loop_
_entity_poly.entity_id
_entity_poly.type
_entity_poly.pdbx_seq_one_letter_code
_entity_poly.pdbx_strand_id
1 'polypeptide(L)'
;MASSRDSQQSLLSKDSIDSARPQRSWNPLNNHLTDSEYRYHAPSDSTSSWSEEVLRDVGLGISNPSGDAIPAEIPTDKRHSTDSTATTTPNTYKIPQSPESPQTPHTHHAHVRCPNRATVLQKRLSWVPLTVLVLAIYATIFSGIYLGIALRKPRWRSVSVDGPLVPSTAALLSSFFAKTIELSYVTICVAFLGQVLSRRALMRDSRGISISDMNMRAWIMQPGSMIVHWEALRYSALTFLGSVALVSTFVAMLYTTAAQALVSPKLSFSPIEPRTLQGKVTASFANPEYIASTCETPVTNDMDPVYRNTTCLQIVHVGHAYHNYQQWIAQWSQLVTSKNETSSQLRKRPPPTGSLWDNTTVTGSWVDTQDMSTLSKKHNRMVNNITMAMPHGGIPAAAMNSQNKLKQPKDTSGEGKYNIEASVPSPAVNVLCTGMTKEELSPLVYASWPGGDKFNVTTWNFSPPDDIPHPANWKNSTVVDSLFQFGPKHSQVSPIFGKYPLPYNTILNTTGAWPADAIYLLGATNATDMPEYIMCSLRAKQTGVCSTKYSADTSGAFLSTDCENTSNGLQYDRRQDAFYEGIWNSDWKNIASEWANALSLNAGISDGAASNARLLMQMMPRYDKTEETFALDPTLPSIAEALAVMAGSTLILSSQNAPFVPFWNYSAEDGNVLSEPVYQLFNASIQAVGYASGGTEQWQGIFYVILVFAFLTTAICLGFMIVEARGRQVTDFTEPQNLFALAVNSPQTSQLEGACGCGPWGKQLKERWFIGMEEDDEHYYIRSKTEEKIPLLRKTDSTRLEPMEIEDGGGRMLSPMVNEFRKVSKRHSFLAKLY
;
A
#
# COMPACT_ATOMS: atom_id res chain seq x y z
N MET A 1 35.53 5.19 36.15
CA MET A 1 34.65 4.39 37.03
C MET A 1 33.22 4.86 36.76
N ALA A 2 32.55 4.29 35.76
CA ALA A 2 31.78 3.02 35.80
C ALA A 2 30.55 3.16 36.74
N SER A 3 29.30 2.85 36.35
CA SER A 3 28.80 1.96 35.31
C SER A 3 27.30 2.19 35.01
N SER A 4 26.96 2.07 33.73
CA SER A 4 25.76 1.44 33.11
C SER A 4 24.34 1.86 33.51
N ARG A 5 23.68 2.54 32.55
CA ARG A 5 22.23 2.56 32.35
C ARG A 5 21.99 2.34 30.86
N ASP A 6 21.66 1.11 30.47
CA ASP A 6 21.29 0.74 29.11
C ASP A 6 20.12 -0.25 29.08
N SER A 7 19.31 -0.11 28.04
CA SER A 7 18.33 -1.04 27.46
C SER A 7 16.96 -1.22 28.15
N GLN A 8 15.95 -0.55 27.58
CA GLN A 8 14.61 -1.13 27.31
C GLN A 8 13.91 -0.25 26.26
N GLN A 9 14.29 -0.43 25.00
CA GLN A 9 13.54 0.05 23.84
C GLN A 9 13.03 -1.17 23.05
N SER A 10 11.72 -1.36 23.11
CA SER A 10 10.82 -1.72 22.00
C SER A 10 11.44 -2.54 20.85
N LEU A 11 11.44 -3.85 21.00
CA LEU A 11 11.52 -4.81 19.87
C LEU A 11 10.11 -5.28 19.52
N LEU A 12 9.40 -4.50 18.71
CA LEU A 12 8.31 -5.00 17.87
C LEU A 12 8.85 -5.03 16.45
N SER A 13 9.33 -6.20 16.04
CA SER A 13 9.74 -6.46 14.67
C SER A 13 8.55 -6.29 13.73
N LYS A 14 8.79 -5.58 12.63
CA LYS A 14 7.82 -5.22 11.60
C LYS A 14 7.80 -6.23 10.44
N ASP A 15 8.28 -7.44 10.69
CA ASP A 15 8.41 -8.51 9.71
C ASP A 15 7.56 -9.73 10.12
N SER A 16 6.25 -9.70 9.85
CA SER A 16 5.43 -10.93 9.84
C SER A 16 4.24 -10.90 8.88
N ILE A 17 4.21 -10.01 7.89
CA ILE A 17 3.09 -9.90 6.94
C ILE A 17 3.43 -10.42 5.53
N ASP A 18 4.70 -10.74 5.23
CA ASP A 18 5.15 -11.11 3.87
C ASP A 18 5.55 -12.58 3.65
N SER A 19 5.06 -13.53 4.45
CA SER A 19 5.36 -14.96 4.25
C SER A 19 4.12 -15.86 4.23
N ALA A 20 3.23 -15.60 3.28
CA ALA A 20 2.32 -16.63 2.76
C ALA A 20 2.39 -16.64 1.23
N ARG A 21 3.37 -17.35 0.68
CA ARG A 21 3.32 -17.74 -0.74
C ARG A 21 2.09 -18.64 -0.94
N PRO A 22 1.29 -18.47 -2.00
CA PRO A 22 0.15 -19.34 -2.24
C PRO A 22 0.64 -20.77 -2.48
N GLN A 23 0.13 -21.72 -1.70
CA GLN A 23 0.22 -23.13 -2.04
C GLN A 23 -0.60 -23.38 -3.30
N ARG A 24 0.01 -24.03 -4.29
CA ARG A 24 -0.63 -24.45 -5.53
C ARG A 24 -1.87 -25.28 -5.20
N SER A 25 -3.01 -24.89 -5.78
CA SER A 25 -4.21 -25.72 -5.87
C SER A 25 -3.83 -27.09 -6.43
N TRP A 26 -4.10 -28.16 -5.68
CA TRP A 26 -3.88 -29.53 -6.12
C TRP A 26 -5.13 -29.96 -6.90
N ASN A 27 -4.98 -30.28 -8.20
CA ASN A 27 -6.06 -30.83 -9.02
C ASN A 27 -5.59 -32.16 -9.63
N PRO A 28 -6.10 -33.32 -9.20
CA PRO A 28 -5.59 -34.62 -9.65
C PRO A 28 -6.13 -35.09 -11.00
N LEU A 29 -7.15 -34.45 -11.60
CA LEU A 29 -7.71 -34.87 -12.88
C LEU A 29 -8.32 -33.68 -13.64
N ASN A 30 -7.55 -33.02 -14.52
CA ASN A 30 -8.13 -32.68 -15.82
C ASN A 30 -7.08 -32.59 -16.93
N ASN A 31 -7.40 -33.31 -18.00
CA ASN A 31 -6.67 -33.37 -19.25
C ASN A 31 -6.95 -32.12 -20.10
N HIS A 32 -5.94 -31.75 -20.87
CA HIS A 32 -5.96 -30.73 -21.90
C HIS A 32 -7.13 -30.83 -22.89
N LEU A 33 -7.61 -29.67 -23.32
CA LEU A 33 -8.03 -29.42 -24.71
C LEU A 33 -7.81 -27.93 -25.02
N THR A 34 -6.66 -27.61 -25.63
CA THR A 34 -6.54 -26.70 -26.78
C THR A 34 -5.12 -26.78 -27.33
N ASP A 35 -5.04 -27.21 -28.59
CA ASP A 35 -3.88 -27.19 -29.49
C ASP A 35 -3.22 -25.81 -29.58
N SER A 36 -1.88 -25.79 -29.55
CA SER A 36 -1.07 -25.31 -30.68
C SER A 36 0.43 -25.47 -30.35
N GLU A 37 1.05 -26.42 -31.04
CA GLU A 37 2.46 -26.54 -31.43
C GLU A 37 3.51 -25.64 -30.77
N TYR A 38 4.48 -26.23 -30.08
CA TYR A 38 5.91 -26.00 -30.34
C TYR A 38 6.72 -27.27 -30.01
N ARG A 39 7.30 -27.87 -31.05
CA ARG A 39 8.27 -28.97 -30.98
C ARG A 39 9.55 -28.50 -30.28
N TYR A 40 9.94 -29.21 -29.23
CA TYR A 40 11.29 -29.16 -28.67
C TYR A 40 12.20 -30.11 -29.45
N HIS A 41 13.23 -29.58 -30.12
CA HIS A 41 14.41 -30.32 -30.52
C HIS A 41 15.55 -29.99 -29.54
N ALA A 42 16.15 -31.01 -28.93
CA ALA A 42 17.50 -30.91 -28.36
C ALA A 42 18.52 -30.93 -29.50
N PRO A 43 19.71 -30.30 -29.37
CA PRO A 43 20.83 -31.04 -28.77
C PRO A 43 21.97 -30.24 -28.09
N SER A 44 22.68 -30.97 -27.22
CA SER A 44 24.14 -31.06 -26.97
C SER A 44 25.04 -29.84 -26.72
N ASP A 45 25.72 -29.94 -25.57
CA ASP A 45 27.09 -29.53 -25.19
C ASP A 45 28.02 -28.91 -26.26
N SER A 46 28.58 -27.73 -25.95
CA SER A 46 30.03 -27.45 -26.02
C SER A 46 30.38 -26.01 -25.56
N THR A 47 31.19 -25.92 -24.50
CA THR A 47 32.36 -25.03 -24.26
C THR A 47 32.37 -23.51 -24.57
N SER A 48 33.03 -22.79 -23.64
CA SER A 48 33.72 -21.46 -23.75
C SER A 48 32.82 -20.23 -23.87
N SER A 49 33.10 -19.02 -23.41
CA SER A 49 33.97 -18.31 -22.46
C SER A 49 33.93 -16.83 -22.91
N TRP A 50 34.10 -15.89 -21.98
CA TRP A 50 34.33 -14.44 -22.16
C TRP A 50 33.14 -13.47 -22.36
N SER A 51 33.16 -12.50 -21.44
CA SER A 51 32.79 -11.08 -21.45
C SER A 51 32.69 -10.36 -22.81
N GLU A 52 31.78 -9.39 -22.93
CA GLU A 52 32.05 -7.94 -22.74
C GLU A 52 30.76 -7.11 -22.94
N GLU A 53 30.72 -5.93 -22.32
CA GLU A 53 29.70 -4.89 -22.42
C GLU A 53 29.61 -4.30 -23.85
N VAL A 54 28.51 -3.59 -24.16
CA VAL A 54 28.56 -2.24 -24.76
C VAL A 54 27.14 -1.65 -24.92
N LEU A 55 27.05 -0.40 -24.45
CA LEU A 55 25.97 0.57 -24.60
C LEU A 55 25.54 0.78 -26.06
N ARG A 56 24.24 1.03 -26.27
CA ARG A 56 23.71 1.64 -27.50
C ARG A 56 23.35 3.11 -27.24
N ASP A 57 24.02 3.99 -27.98
CA ASP A 57 23.67 5.40 -28.17
C ASP A 57 22.44 5.54 -29.09
N VAL A 58 21.57 6.48 -28.73
CA VAL A 58 20.43 6.95 -29.52
C VAL A 58 20.78 8.31 -30.11
N GLY A 59 21.03 8.35 -31.42
CA GLY A 59 21.20 9.58 -32.20
C GLY A 59 19.87 10.19 -32.61
N LEU A 60 19.72 11.50 -32.39
CA LEU A 60 18.57 12.32 -32.80
C LEU A 60 18.71 12.73 -34.27
N GLY A 61 17.71 12.40 -35.08
CA GLY A 61 17.63 12.77 -36.49
C GLY A 61 17.33 14.25 -36.71
N ILE A 62 18.02 14.84 -37.69
CA ILE A 62 17.54 15.97 -38.48
C ILE A 62 17.88 15.68 -39.93
N SER A 63 16.84 15.52 -40.74
CA SER A 63 16.87 15.36 -42.19
C SER A 63 16.98 16.71 -42.89
N ASN A 64 17.76 16.80 -43.98
CA ASN A 64 17.30 17.42 -45.22
C ASN A 64 18.15 17.01 -46.44
N PRO A 65 17.58 17.05 -47.65
CA PRO A 65 17.94 16.15 -48.75
C PRO A 65 18.73 16.85 -49.86
N SER A 66 19.62 16.11 -50.52
CA SER A 66 20.15 16.26 -51.90
C SER A 66 21.26 15.19 -51.98
N GLY A 67 21.16 14.11 -52.75
CA GLY A 67 20.93 14.09 -54.18
C GLY A 67 22.28 13.84 -54.86
N ASP A 68 22.56 12.57 -55.13
CA ASP A 68 23.41 12.03 -56.20
C ASP A 68 24.77 11.35 -55.89
N ALA A 69 24.80 10.08 -56.31
CA ALA A 69 25.88 9.27 -56.88
C ALA A 69 26.96 8.63 -55.98
N ILE A 70 26.79 7.30 -55.81
CA ILE A 70 27.75 6.20 -55.52
C ILE A 70 28.59 5.91 -56.81
N PRO A 71 29.73 5.15 -56.89
CA PRO A 71 30.42 4.26 -55.92
C PRO A 71 31.96 4.30 -55.80
N ALA A 72 32.42 3.61 -54.73
CA ALA A 72 33.52 2.62 -54.62
C ALA A 72 35.00 3.04 -54.72
N GLU A 73 35.79 2.71 -53.67
CA GLU A 73 36.77 1.60 -53.65
C GLU A 73 37.64 1.59 -52.35
N ILE A 74 37.44 0.54 -51.54
CA ILE A 74 38.39 -0.41 -50.89
C ILE A 74 39.91 -0.19 -51.20
N PRO A 75 40.92 -0.58 -50.36
CA PRO A 75 41.09 -0.61 -48.89
C PRO A 75 42.55 -0.22 -48.45
N THR A 76 42.91 -0.64 -47.23
CA THR A 76 44.24 -1.11 -46.75
C THR A 76 45.18 -0.19 -45.96
N ASP A 77 45.27 -0.59 -44.68
CA ASP A 77 46.47 -0.98 -43.93
C ASP A 77 47.41 0.06 -43.26
N LYS A 78 47.58 -0.24 -41.96
CA LYS A 78 48.83 -0.31 -41.18
C LYS A 78 49.43 0.94 -40.53
N ARG A 79 49.31 0.87 -39.20
CA ARG A 79 50.41 0.79 -38.20
C ARG A 79 51.28 2.03 -37.96
N HIS A 80 51.14 2.48 -36.71
CA HIS A 80 52.18 2.70 -35.70
C HIS A 80 53.32 3.71 -35.93
N SER A 81 53.33 4.64 -34.96
CA SER A 81 54.48 5.00 -34.10
C SER A 81 55.27 6.26 -34.45
N THR A 82 55.15 7.18 -33.50
CA THR A 82 56.20 8.01 -32.85
C THR A 82 57.07 8.95 -33.68
N ASP A 83 57.05 10.17 -33.16
CA ASP A 83 58.17 11.10 -32.97
C ASP A 83 58.42 12.22 -33.99
N SER A 84 58.28 13.43 -33.42
CA SER A 84 59.29 14.48 -33.41
C SER A 84 59.56 15.24 -34.71
N THR A 85 59.05 16.47 -34.68
CA THR A 85 59.73 17.73 -35.02
C THR A 85 60.75 17.77 -36.17
N ALA A 86 60.38 18.63 -37.13
CA ALA A 86 61.22 19.49 -37.96
C ALA A 86 62.05 18.80 -39.06
N THR A 87 61.91 19.25 -40.32
CA THR A 87 62.63 20.41 -40.89
C THR A 87 62.27 20.52 -42.39
N THR A 88 61.80 21.72 -42.82
CA THR A 88 61.99 22.43 -44.13
C THR A 88 61.85 21.67 -45.46
N THR A 89 60.89 21.97 -46.38
CA THR A 89 60.73 23.14 -47.31
C THR A 89 61.87 23.30 -48.35
N PRO A 90 61.75 24.07 -49.47
CA PRO A 90 60.62 24.81 -50.08
C PRO A 90 60.54 24.67 -51.63
N ASN A 91 59.57 25.32 -52.28
CA ASN A 91 59.72 26.18 -53.48
C ASN A 91 58.37 26.44 -54.19
N THR A 92 57.95 27.63 -54.65
CA THR A 92 58.40 29.03 -54.60
C THR A 92 57.28 29.89 -55.25
N TYR A 93 56.95 31.12 -54.81
CA TYR A 93 57.30 32.44 -55.40
C TYR A 93 56.08 33.39 -55.15
N LYS A 94 56.10 34.70 -54.81
CA LYS A 94 57.04 35.86 -54.70
C LYS A 94 56.38 36.86 -53.68
N ILE A 95 57.03 37.46 -52.66
CA ILE A 95 58.02 38.58 -52.61
C ILE A 95 57.38 39.96 -52.95
N PRO A 96 57.69 41.13 -52.30
CA PRO A 96 58.89 41.48 -51.52
C PRO A 96 58.72 42.19 -50.14
N GLN A 97 59.88 42.28 -49.48
CA GLN A 97 60.22 42.79 -48.15
C GLN A 97 60.23 44.33 -47.99
N SER A 98 60.17 44.69 -46.71
CA SER A 98 60.22 45.97 -45.99
C SER A 98 61.50 46.80 -46.15
N PRO A 99 61.54 47.98 -45.50
CA PRO A 99 62.69 48.32 -44.66
C PRO A 99 62.32 48.70 -43.22
N GLU A 100 63.24 48.39 -42.31
CA GLU A 100 63.23 48.63 -40.86
C GLU A 100 63.24 50.13 -40.46
N SER A 101 62.67 50.43 -39.28
CA SER A 101 63.33 51.26 -38.25
C SER A 101 62.60 51.17 -36.88
N PRO A 102 63.28 51.44 -35.74
CA PRO A 102 62.78 51.19 -34.38
C PRO A 102 62.34 52.47 -33.60
N GLN A 103 61.59 52.26 -32.51
CA GLN A 103 61.35 53.15 -31.36
C GLN A 103 60.46 54.41 -31.53
N THR A 104 59.21 54.35 -31.03
CA THR A 104 58.61 55.14 -29.91
C THR A 104 57.08 55.19 -30.03
N PRO A 105 56.36 55.30 -28.89
CA PRO A 105 54.92 55.01 -28.82
C PRO A 105 54.10 56.25 -29.17
N HIS A 106 52.96 56.02 -29.81
CA HIS A 106 51.69 56.77 -29.75
C HIS A 106 50.99 56.61 -31.09
N THR A 107 49.79 56.03 -31.10
CA THR A 107 48.65 56.53 -31.89
C THR A 107 47.39 55.70 -31.62
N HIS A 108 46.45 56.34 -30.93
CA HIS A 108 45.00 56.38 -31.19
C HIS A 108 44.21 55.07 -31.28
N HIS A 109 43.55 54.70 -30.17
CA HIS A 109 42.23 54.06 -30.27
C HIS A 109 41.25 55.06 -30.88
N ALA A 110 40.76 54.77 -32.09
CA ALA A 110 39.60 55.44 -32.65
C ALA A 110 38.38 55.17 -31.77
N HIS A 111 37.76 56.21 -31.22
CA HIS A 111 36.49 56.12 -30.50
C HIS A 111 35.40 55.68 -31.49
N VAL A 112 35.06 54.40 -31.51
CA VAL A 112 33.86 53.90 -32.18
C VAL A 112 32.67 54.30 -31.32
N ARG A 113 31.85 55.24 -31.78
CA ARG A 113 30.57 55.59 -31.13
C ARG A 113 29.64 54.37 -31.18
N CYS A 114 29.21 53.89 -30.01
CA CYS A 114 28.22 52.83 -29.85
C CYS A 114 26.86 53.44 -29.47
N PRO A 115 26.05 53.93 -30.43
CA PRO A 115 24.74 54.50 -30.11
C PRO A 115 23.80 53.42 -29.58
N ASN A 116 23.22 53.64 -28.41
CA ASN A 116 22.23 52.72 -27.84
C ASN A 116 20.93 52.76 -28.64
N ARG A 117 20.36 51.58 -28.96
CA ARG A 117 19.09 51.47 -29.70
C ARG A 117 17.84 51.59 -28.81
N ALA A 118 17.96 51.37 -27.50
CA ALA A 118 16.83 51.34 -26.56
C ALA A 118 17.25 51.69 -25.12
N THR A 119 16.28 52.07 -24.29
CA THR A 119 16.45 52.40 -22.88
C THR A 119 16.72 51.17 -22.00
N VAL A 120 17.53 51.32 -20.94
CA VAL A 120 17.84 50.25 -19.96
C VAL A 120 16.65 49.85 -19.09
N LEU A 121 15.66 50.73 -18.95
CA LEU A 121 14.36 50.36 -18.41
C LEU A 121 13.45 49.93 -19.56
N GLN A 122 12.97 48.70 -19.48
CA GLN A 122 11.95 48.20 -20.39
C GLN A 122 10.60 48.87 -20.08
N LYS A 123 9.81 49.11 -21.13
CA LYS A 123 8.45 49.66 -20.98
C LYS A 123 7.58 48.72 -20.16
N ARG A 124 6.63 49.28 -19.39
CA ARG A 124 5.79 48.50 -18.44
C ARG A 124 4.98 47.36 -19.04
N LEU A 125 4.63 47.48 -20.31
CA LEU A 125 3.82 46.52 -21.08
C LEU A 125 4.60 45.94 -22.27
N SER A 126 5.93 45.93 -22.25
CA SER A 126 6.66 45.13 -23.24
C SER A 126 6.36 43.63 -23.03
N TRP A 127 6.51 42.84 -24.09
CA TRP A 127 6.18 41.41 -24.10
C TRP A 127 6.85 40.65 -22.93
N VAL A 128 8.14 40.89 -22.71
CA VAL A 128 8.96 40.14 -21.73
C VAL A 128 8.52 40.36 -20.27
N PRO A 129 8.38 41.61 -19.75
CA PRO A 129 7.85 41.84 -18.40
C PRO A 129 6.43 41.30 -18.19
N LEU A 130 5.58 41.42 -19.22
CA LEU A 130 4.21 40.90 -19.16
C LEU A 130 4.21 39.37 -19.05
N THR A 131 5.00 38.67 -19.86
CA THR A 131 5.09 37.20 -19.80
C THR A 131 5.65 36.71 -18.47
N VAL A 132 6.69 37.36 -17.94
CA VAL A 132 7.25 36.97 -16.63
C VAL A 132 6.26 37.22 -15.50
N LEU A 133 5.49 38.31 -15.55
CA LEU A 133 4.44 38.59 -14.58
C LEU A 133 3.32 37.55 -14.62
N VAL A 134 2.86 37.17 -15.82
CA VAL A 134 1.82 36.13 -16.00
C VAL A 134 2.33 34.78 -15.50
N LEU A 135 3.57 34.40 -15.84
CA LEU A 135 4.19 33.18 -15.34
C LEU A 135 4.32 33.21 -13.82
N ALA A 136 4.67 34.35 -13.21
CA ALA A 136 4.75 34.52 -11.77
C ALA A 136 3.40 34.27 -11.08
N ILE A 137 2.32 34.86 -11.60
CA ILE A 137 0.96 34.63 -11.10
C ILE A 137 0.59 33.14 -11.24
N TYR A 138 0.86 32.54 -12.41
CA TYR A 138 0.58 31.13 -12.66
C TYR A 138 1.33 30.21 -11.67
N ALA A 139 2.64 30.37 -11.53
CA ALA A 139 3.45 29.54 -10.65
C ALA A 139 3.06 29.68 -9.17
N THR A 140 2.75 30.89 -8.69
CA THR A 140 2.31 31.10 -7.31
C THR A 140 0.94 30.45 -7.04
N ILE A 141 -0.03 30.64 -7.93
CA ILE A 141 -1.38 30.06 -7.74
C ILE A 141 -1.30 28.53 -7.80
N PHE A 142 -0.69 27.97 -8.84
CA PHE A 142 -0.67 26.52 -9.04
C PHE A 142 0.23 25.79 -8.03
N SER A 143 1.36 26.37 -7.62
CA SER A 143 2.16 25.81 -6.52
C SER A 143 1.38 25.82 -5.19
N GLY A 144 0.58 26.85 -4.94
CA GLY A 144 -0.34 26.92 -3.80
C GLY A 144 -1.44 25.85 -3.86
N ILE A 145 -2.02 25.61 -5.04
CA ILE A 145 -3.01 24.52 -5.25
C ILE A 145 -2.36 23.16 -4.97
N TYR A 146 -1.18 22.89 -5.51
CA TYR A 146 -0.46 21.62 -5.30
C TYR A 146 -0.11 21.39 -3.82
N LEU A 147 0.33 22.44 -3.12
CA LEU A 147 0.56 22.39 -1.68
C LEU A 147 -0.75 22.11 -0.92
N GLY A 148 -1.84 22.77 -1.30
CA GLY A 148 -3.17 22.54 -0.72
C GLY A 148 -3.67 21.10 -0.90
N ILE A 149 -3.48 20.52 -2.09
CA ILE A 149 -3.83 19.12 -2.38
C ILE A 149 -2.96 18.18 -1.54
N ALA A 150 -1.65 18.40 -1.49
CA ALA A 150 -0.74 17.57 -0.70
C ALA A 150 -1.11 17.59 0.80
N LEU A 151 -1.48 18.75 1.35
CA LEU A 151 -1.86 18.88 2.77
C LEU A 151 -3.24 18.29 3.07
N ARG A 152 -4.23 18.51 2.20
CA ARG A 152 -5.60 18.04 2.40
C ARG A 152 -5.76 16.54 2.12
N LYS A 153 -4.87 15.94 1.31
CA LYS A 153 -4.92 14.53 0.89
C LYS A 153 -6.30 14.12 0.37
N PRO A 154 -6.85 14.83 -0.64
CA PRO A 154 -8.20 14.54 -1.13
C PRO A 154 -8.29 13.15 -1.77
N ARG A 155 -9.48 12.54 -1.63
CA ARG A 155 -9.85 11.34 -2.38
C ARG A 155 -10.59 11.68 -3.66
N TRP A 156 -10.22 11.00 -4.74
CA TRP A 156 -10.73 11.23 -6.07
C TRP A 156 -11.74 10.14 -6.45
N ARG A 157 -13.02 10.36 -6.14
CA ARG A 157 -14.09 9.42 -6.53
C ARG A 157 -14.31 9.35 -8.05
N SER A 158 -13.95 10.41 -8.78
CA SER A 158 -14.08 10.49 -10.24
C SER A 158 -12.94 9.80 -10.99
N VAL A 159 -11.87 9.43 -10.28
CA VAL A 159 -10.74 8.69 -10.85
C VAL A 159 -10.96 7.21 -10.56
N SER A 160 -11.32 6.47 -11.61
CA SER A 160 -11.55 5.02 -11.54
C SER A 160 -11.38 4.42 -12.94
N VAL A 161 -11.15 3.12 -13.04
CA VAL A 161 -11.03 2.46 -14.36
C VAL A 161 -12.26 2.70 -15.24
N ASP A 162 -13.47 2.55 -14.68
CA ASP A 162 -14.74 2.82 -15.37
C ASP A 162 -15.22 4.29 -15.23
N GLY A 163 -14.36 5.17 -14.71
CA GLY A 163 -14.73 6.55 -14.38
C GLY A 163 -14.60 7.50 -15.56
N PRO A 164 -15.06 8.75 -15.41
CA PRO A 164 -14.84 9.80 -16.41
C PRO A 164 -13.35 10.13 -16.60
N LEU A 165 -12.50 9.85 -15.61
CA LEU A 165 -11.05 10.02 -15.68
C LEU A 165 -10.34 8.72 -15.33
N VAL A 166 -9.67 8.14 -16.32
CA VAL A 166 -8.85 6.94 -16.15
C VAL A 166 -7.61 7.30 -15.30
N PRO A 167 -7.16 6.42 -14.38
CA PRO A 167 -6.02 6.69 -13.50
C PRO A 167 -4.73 7.12 -14.22
N SER A 168 -4.44 6.51 -15.38
CA SER A 168 -3.28 6.86 -16.20
C SER A 168 -3.35 8.30 -16.72
N THR A 169 -4.53 8.74 -17.19
CA THR A 169 -4.77 10.11 -17.62
C THR A 169 -4.66 11.10 -16.46
N ALA A 170 -5.21 10.76 -15.29
CA ALA A 170 -5.15 11.62 -14.12
C ALA A 170 -3.71 11.81 -13.61
N ALA A 171 -2.92 10.75 -13.58
CA ALA A 171 -1.49 10.81 -13.24
C ALA A 171 -0.69 11.61 -14.28
N LEU A 172 -0.96 11.40 -15.57
CA LEU A 172 -0.33 12.15 -16.67
C LEU A 172 -0.64 13.65 -16.56
N LEU A 173 -1.90 14.03 -16.36
CA LEU A 173 -2.30 15.43 -16.16
C LEU A 173 -1.60 16.05 -14.95
N SER A 174 -1.58 15.34 -13.81
CA SER A 174 -0.87 15.80 -12.61
C SER A 174 0.62 16.02 -12.87
N SER A 175 1.26 15.12 -13.61
CA SER A 175 2.68 15.24 -13.98
C SER A 175 2.95 16.36 -14.98
N PHE A 176 2.06 16.55 -15.95
CA PHE A 176 2.13 17.63 -16.93
C PHE A 176 2.06 18.99 -16.24
N PHE A 177 1.05 19.22 -15.40
CA PHE A 177 0.92 20.46 -14.65
C PHE A 177 2.12 20.67 -13.71
N ALA A 178 2.59 19.63 -13.02
CA ALA A 178 3.80 19.72 -12.19
C ALA A 178 5.01 20.23 -13.00
N LYS A 179 5.21 19.75 -14.23
CA LYS A 179 6.30 20.19 -15.10
C LYS A 179 6.12 21.63 -15.58
N THR A 180 4.90 22.05 -15.90
CA THR A 180 4.64 23.46 -16.27
C THR A 180 4.93 24.42 -15.10
N ILE A 181 4.62 24.01 -13.87
CA ILE A 181 4.92 24.80 -12.67
C ILE A 181 6.43 24.85 -12.46
N GLU A 182 7.15 23.73 -12.59
CA GLU A 182 8.61 23.68 -12.49
C GLU A 182 9.30 24.61 -13.52
N LEU A 183 8.87 24.58 -14.78
CA LEU A 183 9.44 25.44 -15.84
C LEU A 183 9.12 26.92 -15.60
N SER A 184 7.89 27.23 -15.18
CA SER A 184 7.49 28.59 -14.83
C SER A 184 8.30 29.09 -13.64
N TYR A 185 8.46 28.26 -12.60
CA TYR A 185 9.23 28.52 -11.40
C TYR A 185 10.66 28.93 -11.71
N VAL A 186 11.38 28.12 -12.48
CA VAL A 186 12.76 28.39 -12.92
C VAL A 186 12.84 29.74 -13.61
N THR A 187 11.92 30.01 -14.55
CA THR A 187 11.88 31.26 -15.31
C THR A 187 11.73 32.49 -14.42
N ILE A 188 10.85 32.42 -13.41
CA ILE A 188 10.59 33.55 -12.50
C ILE A 188 11.77 33.76 -11.55
N CYS A 189 12.34 32.69 -10.98
CA CYS A 189 13.49 32.80 -10.08
C CYS A 189 14.70 33.38 -10.80
N VAL A 190 14.93 32.97 -12.06
CA VAL A 190 15.99 33.51 -12.91
C VAL A 190 15.74 34.98 -13.24
N ALA A 191 14.51 35.35 -13.60
CA ALA A 191 14.15 36.74 -13.82
C ALA A 191 14.30 37.60 -12.56
N PHE A 192 13.90 37.08 -11.38
CA PHE A 192 14.08 37.74 -10.09
C PHE A 192 15.57 37.99 -9.80
N LEU A 193 16.42 36.97 -9.92
CA LEU A 193 17.87 37.12 -9.74
C LEU A 193 18.44 38.16 -10.70
N GLY A 194 18.09 38.08 -11.98
CA GLY A 194 18.52 39.04 -12.99
C GLY A 194 18.13 40.47 -12.66
N GLN A 195 16.90 40.69 -12.18
CA GLN A 195 16.43 42.01 -11.76
C GLN A 195 17.14 42.53 -10.51
N VAL A 196 17.37 41.69 -9.50
CA VAL A 196 18.04 42.10 -8.26
C VAL A 196 19.51 42.40 -8.52
N LEU A 197 20.21 41.52 -9.23
CA LEU A 197 21.61 41.70 -9.57
C LEU A 197 21.80 42.92 -10.49
N SER A 198 21.04 43.04 -11.57
CA SER A 198 21.16 44.18 -12.50
C SER A 198 20.88 45.53 -11.83
N ARG A 199 19.92 45.60 -10.91
CA ARG A 199 19.67 46.82 -10.11
C ARG A 199 20.83 47.12 -9.16
N ARG A 200 21.40 46.08 -8.53
CA ARG A 200 22.58 46.21 -7.67
C ARG A 200 23.79 46.72 -8.47
N ALA A 201 24.01 46.28 -9.70
CA ALA A 201 25.10 46.79 -10.54
C ALA A 201 24.97 48.27 -10.92
N LEU A 202 23.75 48.79 -11.05
CA LEU A 202 23.48 50.17 -11.48
C LEU A 202 23.46 51.20 -10.34
N MET A 203 23.28 50.78 -9.09
CA MET A 203 23.20 51.68 -7.94
C MET A 203 24.60 52.09 -7.45
N ARG A 204 24.85 53.40 -7.34
CA ARG A 204 26.15 53.95 -6.90
C ARG A 204 26.51 53.60 -5.46
N ASP A 205 25.52 53.48 -4.57
CA ASP A 205 25.72 53.17 -3.15
C ASP A 205 25.80 51.66 -2.85
N SER A 206 25.82 50.80 -3.88
CA SER A 206 25.79 49.34 -3.70
C SER A 206 27.19 48.71 -3.60
N ARG A 207 27.27 47.45 -3.17
CA ARG A 207 28.50 46.65 -3.14
C ARG A 207 28.95 46.13 -4.52
N GLY A 208 28.18 46.34 -5.60
CA GLY A 208 28.42 45.75 -6.92
C GLY A 208 28.06 44.25 -7.03
N ILE A 209 28.16 43.68 -8.23
CA ILE A 209 27.94 42.25 -8.54
C ILE A 209 29.31 41.55 -8.68
N SER A 210 29.48 40.32 -8.18
CA SER A 210 30.67 39.51 -8.49
C SER A 210 30.42 38.48 -9.60
N ILE A 211 31.49 37.95 -10.21
CA ILE A 211 31.38 36.87 -11.22
C ILE A 211 30.71 35.63 -10.60
N SER A 212 30.99 35.34 -9.33
CA SER A 212 30.30 34.29 -8.57
C SER A 212 28.79 34.54 -8.41
N ASP A 213 28.35 35.80 -8.32
CA ASP A 213 26.93 36.16 -8.22
C ASP A 213 26.22 36.00 -9.58
N MET A 214 26.92 36.30 -10.68
CA MET A 214 26.42 36.08 -12.04
C MET A 214 26.22 34.57 -12.34
N ASN A 215 27.05 33.71 -11.74
CA ASN A 215 26.93 32.26 -11.91
C ASN A 215 25.73 31.63 -11.17
N MET A 216 25.09 32.34 -10.23
CA MET A 216 23.88 31.84 -9.54
C MET A 216 22.74 31.49 -10.51
N ARG A 217 22.66 32.21 -11.63
CA ARG A 217 21.69 31.95 -12.70
C ARG A 217 21.86 30.55 -13.29
N ALA A 218 23.11 30.11 -13.49
CA ALA A 218 23.42 28.81 -14.06
C ALA A 218 23.02 27.66 -13.12
N TRP A 219 23.08 27.86 -11.80
CA TRP A 219 22.65 26.86 -10.82
C TRP A 219 21.16 26.54 -10.96
N ILE A 220 20.32 27.57 -11.13
CA ILE A 220 18.87 27.37 -11.26
C ILE A 220 18.51 26.77 -12.63
N MET A 221 19.13 27.27 -13.72
CA MET A 221 18.85 26.77 -15.08
C MET A 221 19.36 25.35 -15.31
N GLN A 222 20.49 25.00 -14.72
CA GLN A 222 21.12 23.70 -14.84
C GLN A 222 21.70 23.28 -13.49
N PRO A 223 20.89 22.68 -12.60
CA PRO A 223 21.31 22.27 -11.26
C PRO A 223 22.58 21.40 -11.22
N GLY A 224 22.85 20.61 -12.26
CA GLY A 224 24.08 19.81 -12.37
C GLY A 224 25.37 20.62 -12.44
N SER A 225 25.33 21.88 -12.92
CA SER A 225 26.49 22.78 -12.98
C SER A 225 27.08 23.10 -11.60
N MET A 226 26.26 22.95 -10.55
CA MET A 226 26.64 23.15 -9.15
C MET A 226 27.70 22.15 -8.68
N ILE A 227 27.66 20.92 -9.22
CA ILE A 227 28.61 19.85 -8.93
C ILE A 227 29.93 20.09 -9.67
N VAL A 228 29.84 20.54 -10.93
CA VAL A 228 31.01 20.73 -11.82
C VAL A 228 31.79 22.00 -11.48
N HIS A 229 31.12 23.08 -11.06
CA HIS A 229 31.73 24.39 -10.78
C HIS A 229 31.65 24.78 -9.28
N TRP A 230 32.04 23.87 -8.39
CA TRP A 230 32.00 24.06 -6.93
C TRP A 230 32.76 25.31 -6.44
N GLU A 231 33.81 25.72 -7.15
CA GLU A 231 34.63 26.85 -6.73
C GLU A 231 33.89 28.19 -6.75
N ALA A 232 33.08 28.43 -7.78
CA ALA A 232 32.25 29.62 -7.86
C ALA A 232 31.15 29.62 -6.77
N LEU A 233 30.69 28.42 -6.39
CA LEU A 233 29.69 28.22 -5.36
C LEU A 233 30.20 28.61 -3.97
N ARG A 234 31.42 28.20 -3.61
CA ARG A 234 32.02 28.50 -2.29
C ARG A 234 32.03 29.99 -1.97
N TYR A 235 32.21 30.85 -2.97
CA TYR A 235 32.31 32.30 -2.77
C TYR A 235 30.96 33.01 -2.66
N SER A 236 29.86 32.37 -3.09
CA SER A 236 28.55 33.04 -3.15
C SER A 236 27.41 32.30 -2.44
N ALA A 237 27.54 30.98 -2.17
CA ALA A 237 26.54 30.15 -1.49
C ALA A 237 26.04 30.72 -0.15
N LEU A 238 26.96 31.21 0.69
CA LEU A 238 26.66 31.74 2.04
C LEU A 238 26.12 33.18 2.02
N THR A 239 25.99 33.82 0.85
CA THR A 239 25.31 35.11 0.76
C THR A 239 23.81 34.91 0.82
N PHE A 240 23.05 35.95 1.20
CA PHE A 240 21.59 35.88 1.22
C PHE A 240 21.02 35.49 -0.17
N LEU A 241 21.52 36.15 -1.23
CA LEU A 241 21.16 35.85 -2.62
C LEU A 241 21.55 34.43 -3.03
N GLY A 242 22.74 33.97 -2.63
CA GLY A 242 23.20 32.61 -2.87
C GLY A 242 22.35 31.55 -2.17
N SER A 243 21.94 31.80 -0.92
CA SER A 243 21.05 30.92 -0.17
C SER A 243 19.68 30.80 -0.87
N VAL A 244 19.11 31.90 -1.35
CA VAL A 244 17.86 31.91 -2.12
C VAL A 244 18.02 31.17 -3.46
N ALA A 245 19.15 31.35 -4.16
CA ALA A 245 19.46 30.64 -5.39
C ALA A 245 19.64 29.13 -5.17
N LEU A 246 20.28 28.71 -4.07
CA LEU A 246 20.43 27.32 -3.68
C LEU A 246 19.08 26.66 -3.37
N VAL A 247 18.25 27.29 -2.54
CA VAL A 247 16.88 26.81 -2.26
C VAL A 247 16.10 26.70 -3.57
N SER A 248 16.22 27.68 -4.46
CA SER A 248 15.55 27.66 -5.75
C SER A 248 16.03 26.52 -6.65
N THR A 249 17.33 26.22 -6.61
CA THR A 249 17.93 25.10 -7.35
C THR A 249 17.43 23.76 -6.83
N PHE A 250 17.38 23.57 -5.50
CA PHE A 250 16.83 22.35 -4.89
C PHE A 250 15.35 22.15 -5.20
N VAL A 251 14.56 23.23 -5.14
CA VAL A 251 13.15 23.18 -5.54
C VAL A 251 13.02 22.80 -7.01
N ALA A 252 13.74 23.46 -7.92
CA ALA A 252 13.68 23.13 -9.35
C ALA A 252 14.06 21.67 -9.63
N MET A 253 15.05 21.12 -8.93
CA MET A 253 15.49 19.74 -9.08
C MET A 253 14.46 18.71 -8.59
N LEU A 254 13.75 19.00 -7.50
CA LEU A 254 12.91 18.01 -6.82
C LEU A 254 11.40 18.26 -6.92
N TYR A 255 10.97 19.38 -7.52
CA TYR A 255 9.56 19.76 -7.51
C TYR A 255 8.65 18.74 -8.21
N THR A 256 9.01 18.28 -9.40
CA THR A 256 8.23 17.27 -10.13
C THR A 256 8.19 15.94 -9.37
N THR A 257 9.30 15.50 -8.80
CA THR A 257 9.36 14.32 -7.94
C THR A 257 8.46 14.49 -6.71
N ALA A 258 8.51 15.64 -6.05
CA ALA A 258 7.67 15.96 -4.89
C ALA A 258 6.17 15.98 -5.25
N ALA A 259 5.82 16.56 -6.40
CA ALA A 259 4.46 16.58 -6.91
C ALA A 259 3.95 15.19 -7.31
N GLN A 260 4.77 14.38 -7.97
CA GLN A 260 4.42 12.98 -8.27
C GLN A 260 4.30 12.13 -7.01
N ALA A 261 5.12 12.40 -5.98
CA ALA A 261 5.06 11.70 -4.71
C ALA A 261 3.77 12.02 -3.93
N LEU A 262 3.42 13.31 -3.79
CA LEU A 262 2.41 13.80 -2.85
C LEU A 262 1.09 14.26 -3.47
N VAL A 263 1.08 14.65 -4.74
CA VAL A 263 -0.11 15.25 -5.40
C VAL A 263 -0.76 14.27 -6.36
N SER A 264 0.02 13.46 -7.08
CA SER A 264 -0.51 12.49 -8.04
C SER A 264 -1.48 11.51 -7.36
N PRO A 265 -2.65 11.23 -7.98
CA PRO A 265 -3.59 10.25 -7.45
C PRO A 265 -2.98 8.85 -7.47
N LYS A 266 -2.97 8.17 -6.32
CA LYS A 266 -2.46 6.81 -6.15
C LYS A 266 -3.43 5.97 -5.31
N LEU A 267 -3.37 4.65 -5.46
CA LEU A 267 -4.18 3.75 -4.66
C LEU A 267 -3.72 3.79 -3.20
N SER A 268 -4.68 4.02 -2.30
CA SER A 268 -4.46 3.97 -0.86
C SER A 268 -5.73 3.52 -0.15
N PHE A 269 -5.57 2.88 1.01
CA PHE A 269 -6.71 2.53 1.85
C PHE A 269 -7.38 3.78 2.42
N SER A 270 -8.71 3.74 2.53
CA SER A 270 -9.45 4.71 3.31
C SER A 270 -9.16 4.56 4.81
N PRO A 271 -9.40 5.60 5.64
CA PRO A 271 -9.72 5.39 7.03
C PRO A 271 -10.90 4.42 7.13
N ILE A 272 -10.99 3.79 8.29
CA ILE A 272 -12.10 2.94 8.64
C ILE A 272 -13.35 3.83 8.75
N GLU A 273 -14.33 3.63 7.89
CA GLU A 273 -15.58 4.37 7.88
C GLU A 273 -16.70 3.48 8.44
N PRO A 274 -17.39 3.89 9.53
CA PRO A 274 -18.55 3.15 10.01
C PRO A 274 -19.69 3.27 9.01
N ARG A 275 -20.32 2.14 8.66
CA ARG A 275 -21.38 2.09 7.67
C ARG A 275 -22.35 0.95 7.98
N THR A 276 -23.64 1.22 7.82
CA THR A 276 -24.66 0.17 7.86
C THR A 276 -24.75 -0.49 6.49
N LEU A 277 -24.65 -1.80 6.46
CA LEU A 277 -24.80 -2.63 5.27
C LEU A 277 -26.10 -3.43 5.34
N GLN A 278 -26.58 -3.88 4.19
CA GLN A 278 -27.78 -4.72 4.11
C GLN A 278 -27.49 -6.03 3.38
N GLY A 279 -27.96 -7.14 3.95
CA GLY A 279 -27.91 -8.45 3.33
C GLY A 279 -29.30 -9.05 3.17
N LYS A 280 -29.41 -10.11 2.37
CA LYS A 280 -30.65 -10.86 2.18
C LYS A 280 -30.74 -11.96 3.24
N VAL A 281 -31.94 -12.17 3.77
CA VAL A 281 -32.28 -13.19 4.75
C VAL A 281 -33.47 -13.98 4.23
N THR A 282 -33.41 -15.31 4.32
CA THR A 282 -34.44 -16.19 3.77
C THR A 282 -34.91 -17.26 4.75
N ALA A 283 -34.04 -17.80 5.60
CA ALA A 283 -34.39 -18.92 6.49
C ALA A 283 -33.73 -18.80 7.85
N SER A 284 -34.24 -19.51 8.86
CA SER A 284 -33.62 -19.57 10.19
C SER A 284 -32.21 -20.18 10.15
N PHE A 285 -31.39 -19.83 11.14
CA PHE A 285 -30.07 -20.45 11.31
C PHE A 285 -30.21 -21.97 11.45
N ALA A 286 -29.39 -22.71 10.70
CA ALA A 286 -29.34 -24.18 10.69
C ALA A 286 -30.63 -24.88 10.21
N ASN A 287 -31.47 -24.21 9.41
CA ASN A 287 -32.67 -24.82 8.80
C ASN A 287 -32.30 -25.87 7.74
N PRO A 288 -32.55 -27.17 7.98
CA PRO A 288 -32.09 -28.24 7.09
C PRO A 288 -32.87 -28.27 5.77
N GLU A 289 -34.17 -27.98 5.78
CA GLU A 289 -35.04 -28.03 4.59
C GLU A 289 -34.61 -26.98 3.57
N TYR A 290 -34.39 -25.75 4.03
CA TYR A 290 -33.93 -24.67 3.18
C TYR A 290 -32.54 -24.95 2.60
N ILE A 291 -31.56 -25.33 3.43
CA ILE A 291 -30.19 -25.60 2.97
C ILE A 291 -30.19 -26.75 1.95
N ALA A 292 -30.95 -27.81 2.19
CA ALA A 292 -31.10 -28.91 1.24
C ALA A 292 -31.73 -28.45 -0.08
N SER A 293 -32.75 -27.58 -0.03
CA SER A 293 -33.42 -27.05 -1.23
C SER A 293 -32.52 -26.19 -2.12
N THR A 294 -31.49 -25.56 -1.55
CA THR A 294 -30.52 -24.76 -2.31
C THR A 294 -29.47 -25.59 -3.04
N CYS A 295 -29.43 -26.90 -2.81
CA CYS A 295 -28.44 -27.78 -3.44
C CYS A 295 -28.82 -28.11 -4.89
N GLU A 296 -27.91 -27.84 -5.82
CA GLU A 296 -28.11 -28.09 -7.26
C GLU A 296 -27.77 -29.55 -7.61
N THR A 297 -28.76 -30.28 -8.13
CA THR A 297 -28.58 -31.68 -8.56
C THR A 297 -29.37 -31.96 -9.85
N PRO A 298 -28.80 -32.74 -10.80
CA PRO A 298 -29.47 -33.13 -12.04
C PRO A 298 -30.61 -34.14 -11.84
N VAL A 299 -30.69 -34.80 -10.67
CA VAL A 299 -31.80 -35.70 -10.33
C VAL A 299 -33.07 -34.85 -10.21
N THR A 300 -34.19 -35.26 -10.82
CA THR A 300 -35.46 -34.53 -10.72
C THR A 300 -36.30 -35.01 -9.54
N ASN A 301 -37.29 -34.22 -9.11
CA ASN A 301 -38.23 -34.63 -8.07
C ASN A 301 -39.05 -35.87 -8.45
N ASP A 302 -39.26 -36.12 -9.75
CA ASP A 302 -39.95 -37.33 -10.21
C ASP A 302 -39.13 -38.61 -10.00
N MET A 303 -37.80 -38.49 -10.03
CA MET A 303 -36.88 -39.63 -9.83
C MET A 303 -36.68 -39.97 -8.36
N ASP A 304 -36.53 -38.95 -7.51
CA ASP A 304 -36.37 -39.10 -6.08
C ASP A 304 -37.12 -37.98 -5.34
N PRO A 305 -38.42 -38.18 -5.07
CA PRO A 305 -39.25 -37.13 -4.45
C PRO A 305 -38.91 -36.88 -2.98
N VAL A 306 -38.18 -37.80 -2.32
CA VAL A 306 -38.01 -37.78 -0.85
C VAL A 306 -36.59 -37.37 -0.45
N TYR A 307 -35.55 -37.91 -1.11
CA TYR A 307 -34.16 -37.79 -0.65
C TYR A 307 -33.25 -37.02 -1.61
N ARG A 308 -33.78 -36.48 -2.71
CA ARG A 308 -33.00 -35.73 -3.72
C ARG A 308 -32.15 -34.62 -3.08
N ASN A 309 -32.80 -33.76 -2.30
CA ASN A 309 -32.18 -32.55 -1.75
C ASN A 309 -31.21 -32.90 -0.62
N THR A 310 -31.59 -33.82 0.27
CA THR A 310 -30.74 -34.23 1.41
C THR A 310 -29.52 -35.01 0.96
N THR A 311 -29.65 -35.89 -0.05
CA THR A 311 -28.50 -36.61 -0.64
C THR A 311 -27.49 -35.65 -1.25
N CYS A 312 -27.96 -34.62 -1.99
CA CYS A 312 -27.10 -33.58 -2.53
C CYS A 312 -26.36 -32.82 -1.40
N LEU A 313 -27.09 -32.43 -0.35
CA LEU A 313 -26.53 -31.76 0.81
C LEU A 313 -25.46 -32.59 1.53
N GLN A 314 -25.69 -33.89 1.71
CA GLN A 314 -24.71 -34.80 2.31
C GLN A 314 -23.40 -34.83 1.52
N ILE A 315 -23.45 -34.80 0.18
CA ILE A 315 -22.26 -34.71 -0.69
C ILE A 315 -21.50 -33.39 -0.45
N VAL A 316 -22.21 -32.27 -0.34
CA VAL A 316 -21.60 -30.96 -0.04
C VAL A 316 -20.94 -30.98 1.34
N HIS A 317 -21.61 -31.54 2.35
CA HIS A 317 -21.07 -31.66 3.70
C HIS A 317 -19.78 -32.46 3.74
N VAL A 318 -19.77 -33.67 3.17
CA VAL A 318 -18.57 -34.53 3.20
C VAL A 318 -17.42 -33.92 2.41
N GLY A 319 -17.68 -33.31 1.25
CA GLY A 319 -16.68 -32.65 0.43
C GLY A 319 -15.98 -31.51 1.18
N HIS A 320 -16.75 -30.59 1.76
CA HIS A 320 -16.18 -29.45 2.49
C HIS A 320 -15.53 -29.87 3.81
N ALA A 321 -16.15 -30.77 4.58
CA ALA A 321 -15.65 -31.19 5.88
C ALA A 321 -14.29 -31.91 5.76
N TYR A 322 -14.15 -32.86 4.82
CA TYR A 322 -12.87 -33.55 4.61
C TYR A 322 -11.81 -32.66 4.00
N HIS A 323 -12.17 -31.75 3.09
CA HIS A 323 -11.21 -30.77 2.57
C HIS A 323 -10.64 -29.91 3.71
N ASN A 324 -11.51 -29.30 4.52
CA ASN A 324 -11.09 -28.43 5.63
C ASN A 324 -10.27 -29.20 6.67
N TYR A 325 -10.70 -30.42 7.02
CA TYR A 325 -10.00 -31.27 7.98
C TYR A 325 -8.61 -31.68 7.48
N GLN A 326 -8.49 -32.05 6.21
CA GLN A 326 -7.20 -32.39 5.60
C GLN A 326 -6.24 -31.20 5.59
N GLN A 327 -6.71 -30.00 5.20
CA GLN A 327 -5.89 -28.78 5.21
C GLN A 327 -5.40 -28.46 6.63
N TRP A 328 -6.28 -28.54 7.61
CA TRP A 328 -5.96 -28.25 9.00
C TRP A 328 -4.97 -29.26 9.61
N ILE A 329 -5.14 -30.57 9.36
CA ILE A 329 -4.17 -31.60 9.80
C ILE A 329 -2.81 -31.40 9.11
N ALA A 330 -2.80 -31.06 7.82
CA ALA A 330 -1.55 -30.80 7.09
C ALA A 330 -0.79 -29.60 7.68
N GLN A 331 -1.50 -28.52 8.02
CA GLN A 331 -0.93 -27.36 8.71
C GLN A 331 -0.33 -27.76 10.07
N TRP A 332 -1.06 -28.54 10.86
CA TRP A 332 -0.58 -29.10 12.11
C TRP A 332 0.71 -29.91 11.93
N SER A 333 0.74 -30.83 10.97
CA SER A 333 1.91 -31.67 10.68
C SER A 333 3.13 -30.84 10.29
N GLN A 334 2.97 -29.78 9.50
CA GLN A 334 4.05 -28.87 9.13
C GLN A 334 4.63 -28.14 10.36
N LEU A 335 3.78 -27.64 11.25
CA LEU A 335 4.21 -26.95 12.46
C LEU A 335 5.03 -27.87 13.36
N VAL A 336 4.54 -29.09 13.61
CA VAL A 336 5.25 -30.10 14.40
C VAL A 336 6.59 -30.48 13.75
N THR A 337 6.61 -30.70 12.43
CA THR A 337 7.85 -31.05 11.69
C THR A 337 8.88 -29.92 11.73
N SER A 338 8.44 -28.66 11.71
CA SER A 338 9.31 -27.49 11.79
C SER A 338 9.92 -27.23 13.17
N LYS A 339 9.62 -28.07 14.17
CA LYS A 339 9.96 -27.88 15.60
C LYS A 339 9.40 -26.58 16.21
N ASN A 340 8.50 -25.90 15.52
CA ASN A 340 7.60 -24.93 16.13
C ASN A 340 6.46 -25.70 16.78
N GLU A 341 6.77 -26.37 17.89
CA GLU A 341 5.78 -27.09 18.67
C GLU A 341 4.59 -26.16 18.96
N THR A 342 3.37 -26.69 18.79
CA THR A 342 2.18 -25.91 19.15
C THR A 342 2.05 -25.85 20.67
N SER A 343 0.94 -25.33 21.19
CA SER A 343 0.78 -25.12 22.62
C SER A 343 -0.23 -26.08 23.24
N SER A 344 -0.07 -26.37 24.53
CA SER A 344 -1.14 -26.92 25.39
C SER A 344 -2.29 -25.92 25.59
N GLN A 345 -2.10 -24.65 25.26
CA GLN A 345 -3.13 -23.61 25.32
C GLN A 345 -3.90 -23.52 24.00
N LEU A 346 -5.22 -23.73 24.06
CA LEU A 346 -6.10 -23.72 22.88
C LEU A 346 -5.97 -22.46 22.02
N ARG A 347 -5.86 -21.27 22.62
CA ARG A 347 -5.73 -19.99 21.88
C ARG A 347 -4.48 -19.87 21.01
N LYS A 348 -3.43 -20.63 21.32
CA LYS A 348 -2.15 -20.61 20.58
C LYS A 348 -2.05 -21.75 19.57
N ARG A 349 -3.06 -22.60 19.48
CA ARG A 349 -3.13 -23.68 18.48
C ARG A 349 -3.53 -23.13 17.12
N PRO A 350 -3.24 -23.85 16.03
CA PRO A 350 -3.67 -23.47 14.69
C PRO A 350 -5.17 -23.17 14.68
N PRO A 351 -5.58 -22.01 14.13
CA PRO A 351 -7.00 -21.68 14.04
C PRO A 351 -7.70 -22.67 13.10
N PRO A 352 -9.01 -22.85 13.26
CA PRO A 352 -9.80 -23.62 12.33
C PRO A 352 -9.80 -22.93 10.96
N THR A 353 -9.53 -23.69 9.90
CA THR A 353 -9.45 -23.18 8.53
C THR A 353 -10.46 -23.89 7.64
N GLY A 354 -10.88 -23.20 6.59
CA GLY A 354 -11.70 -23.78 5.55
C GLY A 354 -11.72 -22.95 4.28
N SER A 355 -12.53 -23.39 3.32
CA SER A 355 -12.74 -22.69 2.06
C SER A 355 -14.24 -22.51 1.79
N LEU A 356 -14.59 -21.38 1.18
CA LEU A 356 -15.92 -21.11 0.64
C LEU A 356 -15.78 -20.81 -0.86
N TRP A 357 -16.47 -21.59 -1.70
CA TRP A 357 -16.44 -21.52 -3.17
C TRP A 357 -15.03 -21.56 -3.80
N ASP A 358 -14.07 -22.21 -3.16
CA ASP A 358 -12.66 -22.37 -3.58
C ASP A 358 -11.85 -21.07 -3.76
N ASN A 359 -12.48 -19.90 -3.67
CA ASN A 359 -11.84 -18.59 -3.86
C ASN A 359 -11.77 -17.75 -2.57
N THR A 360 -12.50 -18.17 -1.53
CA THR A 360 -12.59 -17.46 -0.26
C THR A 360 -11.99 -18.33 0.84
N THR A 361 -10.81 -17.96 1.31
CA THR A 361 -10.19 -18.62 2.47
C THR A 361 -10.94 -18.22 3.72
N VAL A 362 -11.37 -19.20 4.52
CA VAL A 362 -12.09 -18.98 5.77
C VAL A 362 -11.20 -19.31 6.96
N THR A 363 -11.19 -18.45 7.98
CA THR A 363 -10.47 -18.68 9.24
C THR A 363 -11.36 -18.38 10.44
N GLY A 364 -11.64 -19.40 11.25
CA GLY A 364 -12.40 -19.27 12.48
C GLY A 364 -11.54 -18.91 13.69
N SER A 365 -12.13 -18.98 14.88
CA SER A 365 -11.45 -18.73 16.15
C SER A 365 -11.94 -19.66 17.24
N TRP A 366 -11.04 -20.06 18.14
CA TRP A 366 -11.38 -20.75 19.37
C TRP A 366 -11.95 -19.75 20.37
N VAL A 367 -13.13 -20.04 20.93
CA VAL A 367 -13.84 -19.16 21.89
C VAL A 367 -14.23 -19.95 23.13
N ASP A 368 -14.69 -19.26 24.18
CA ASP A 368 -15.07 -19.87 25.47
C ASP A 368 -13.96 -20.78 26.02
N THR A 369 -12.69 -20.37 25.84
CA THR A 369 -11.54 -21.25 26.03
C THR A 369 -11.37 -21.63 27.51
N GLN A 370 -11.45 -22.93 27.80
CA GLN A 370 -11.26 -23.50 29.13
C GLN A 370 -10.00 -24.36 29.15
N ASP A 371 -9.31 -24.38 30.30
CA ASP A 371 -8.17 -25.27 30.48
C ASP A 371 -8.63 -26.70 30.76
N MET A 372 -8.25 -27.62 29.86
CA MET A 372 -8.61 -29.03 29.92
C MET A 372 -8.12 -29.70 31.20
N SER A 373 -6.92 -29.35 31.68
CA SER A 373 -6.33 -29.99 32.85
C SER A 373 -7.12 -29.66 34.12
N THR A 374 -7.46 -28.38 34.29
CA THR A 374 -8.30 -27.89 35.39
C THR A 374 -9.70 -28.52 35.35
N LEU A 375 -10.32 -28.59 34.17
CA LEU A 375 -11.66 -29.17 34.02
C LEU A 375 -11.66 -30.68 34.29
N SER A 376 -10.65 -31.39 33.79
CA SER A 376 -10.52 -32.83 33.98
C SER A 376 -10.25 -33.20 35.45
N LYS A 377 -9.41 -32.43 36.15
CA LYS A 377 -9.21 -32.56 37.62
C LYS A 377 -10.50 -32.32 38.39
N LYS A 378 -11.26 -31.29 38.04
CA LYS A 378 -12.53 -30.95 38.71
C LYS A 378 -13.55 -32.10 38.64
N HIS A 379 -13.59 -32.82 37.53
CA HIS A 379 -14.57 -33.89 37.28
C HIS A 379 -14.00 -35.31 37.48
N ASN A 380 -12.72 -35.44 37.87
CA ASN A 380 -11.99 -36.71 38.00
C ASN A 380 -12.12 -37.63 36.78
N ARG A 381 -12.17 -37.05 35.57
CA ARG A 381 -12.29 -37.77 34.30
C ARG A 381 -11.77 -36.89 33.17
N MET A 382 -11.50 -37.49 32.02
CA MET A 382 -11.16 -36.71 30.82
C MET A 382 -12.37 -35.85 30.43
N VAL A 383 -12.20 -34.53 30.38
CA VAL A 383 -13.21 -33.59 29.87
C VAL A 383 -12.54 -32.63 28.90
N ASN A 384 -12.84 -32.78 27.62
CA ASN A 384 -12.38 -31.91 26.55
C ASN A 384 -13.56 -31.05 26.06
N ASN A 385 -13.55 -29.76 26.39
CA ASN A 385 -14.64 -28.83 26.07
C ASN A 385 -14.12 -27.70 25.19
N ILE A 386 -14.49 -27.71 23.91
CA ILE A 386 -13.97 -26.79 22.91
C ILE A 386 -15.11 -26.14 22.15
N THR A 387 -15.07 -24.81 22.08
CA THR A 387 -16.00 -24.04 21.23
C THR A 387 -15.22 -23.38 20.10
N MET A 388 -15.75 -23.53 18.90
CA MET A 388 -15.21 -22.93 17.68
C MET A 388 -16.25 -21.99 17.08
N ALA A 389 -15.86 -20.74 16.84
CA ALA A 389 -16.66 -19.79 16.09
C ALA A 389 -16.15 -19.70 14.64
N MET A 390 -17.09 -19.68 13.71
CA MET A 390 -16.84 -19.43 12.28
C MET A 390 -17.46 -18.09 11.89
N PRO A 391 -16.93 -17.42 10.85
CA PRO A 391 -17.50 -16.16 10.41
C PRO A 391 -18.89 -16.36 9.80
N HIS A 392 -19.72 -15.32 9.87
CA HIS A 392 -21.08 -15.38 9.34
C HIS A 392 -21.07 -15.48 7.80
N GLY A 393 -21.64 -16.57 7.26
CA GLY A 393 -21.59 -16.90 5.83
C GLY A 393 -22.32 -15.91 4.92
N GLY A 394 -23.22 -15.08 5.45
CA GLY A 394 -23.96 -14.08 4.68
C GLY A 394 -23.17 -12.80 4.32
N ILE A 395 -22.00 -12.57 4.92
CA ILE A 395 -21.23 -11.32 4.70
C ILE A 395 -20.70 -11.19 3.27
N PRO A 396 -20.11 -12.22 2.63
CA PRO A 396 -19.70 -12.15 1.23
C PRO A 396 -20.85 -11.77 0.29
N ALA A 397 -22.03 -12.39 0.47
CA ALA A 397 -23.22 -12.08 -0.34
C ALA A 397 -23.71 -10.63 -0.10
N ALA A 398 -23.66 -10.15 1.15
CA ALA A 398 -23.94 -8.75 1.45
C ALA A 398 -22.91 -7.80 0.80
N ALA A 399 -21.63 -8.17 0.76
CA ALA A 399 -20.59 -7.36 0.14
C ALA A 399 -20.78 -7.20 -1.37
N MET A 400 -21.27 -8.25 -2.04
CA MET A 400 -21.56 -8.26 -3.49
C MET A 400 -22.93 -7.66 -3.85
N ASN A 401 -23.76 -7.33 -2.86
CA ASN A 401 -25.09 -6.76 -3.08
C ASN A 401 -25.02 -5.36 -3.69
N SER A 402 -25.70 -5.15 -4.83
CA SER A 402 -25.72 -3.88 -5.56
C SER A 402 -26.26 -2.70 -4.72
N GLN A 403 -27.16 -2.97 -3.77
CA GLN A 403 -27.72 -1.94 -2.88
C GLN A 403 -26.66 -1.31 -1.96
N ASN A 404 -25.61 -2.06 -1.59
CA ASN A 404 -24.53 -1.56 -0.74
C ASN A 404 -23.52 -0.67 -1.50
N LYS A 405 -23.60 -0.62 -2.84
CA LYS A 405 -22.74 0.22 -3.69
C LYS A 405 -21.24 0.03 -3.38
N LEU A 406 -20.82 -1.21 -3.13
CA LEU A 406 -19.41 -1.57 -2.94
C LEU A 406 -18.81 -1.99 -4.27
N LYS A 407 -17.73 -1.32 -4.67
CA LYS A 407 -16.99 -1.65 -5.89
C LYS A 407 -16.24 -2.95 -5.67
N GLN A 408 -16.47 -3.93 -6.55
CA GLN A 408 -15.80 -5.24 -6.48
C GLN A 408 -14.43 -5.18 -7.17
N PRO A 409 -13.44 -5.95 -6.71
CA PRO A 409 -12.16 -6.07 -7.38
C PRO A 409 -12.35 -6.82 -8.70
N LYS A 410 -12.23 -6.12 -9.84
CA LYS A 410 -12.35 -6.70 -11.19
C LYS A 410 -11.04 -6.73 -11.96
N ASP A 411 -10.15 -5.79 -11.66
CA ASP A 411 -8.92 -5.58 -12.43
C ASP A 411 -7.66 -5.82 -11.59
N THR A 412 -6.59 -6.28 -12.23
CA THR A 412 -5.24 -6.45 -11.65
C THR A 412 -4.62 -5.15 -11.14
N SER A 413 -5.24 -3.99 -11.40
CA SER A 413 -4.83 -2.69 -10.89
C SER A 413 -4.88 -2.60 -9.36
N GLY A 414 -5.63 -3.49 -8.70
CA GLY A 414 -5.86 -3.44 -7.25
C GLY A 414 -6.91 -2.40 -6.83
N GLU A 415 -7.61 -1.80 -7.78
CA GLU A 415 -8.78 -0.96 -7.50
C GLU A 415 -9.97 -1.82 -7.03
N GLY A 416 -10.72 -1.33 -6.04
CA GLY A 416 -11.89 -2.06 -5.54
C GLY A 416 -11.57 -3.13 -4.50
N LYS A 417 -10.31 -3.22 -4.03
CA LYS A 417 -10.00 -3.97 -2.80
C LYS A 417 -10.70 -3.30 -1.62
N TYR A 418 -11.28 -4.10 -0.73
CA TYR A 418 -11.91 -3.57 0.48
C TYR A 418 -11.88 -4.57 1.63
N ASN A 419 -11.93 -4.05 2.84
CA ASN A 419 -12.10 -4.78 4.08
C ASN A 419 -13.43 -4.35 4.71
N ILE A 420 -14.22 -5.31 5.17
CA ILE A 420 -15.45 -5.11 5.93
C ILE A 420 -15.25 -5.78 7.28
N GLU A 421 -15.58 -5.09 8.35
CA GLU A 421 -15.73 -5.68 9.67
C GLU A 421 -17.18 -5.51 10.10
N ALA A 422 -17.92 -6.60 10.17
CA ALA A 422 -19.35 -6.65 10.42
C ALA A 422 -19.64 -7.09 11.86
N SER A 423 -20.51 -6.32 12.52
CA SER A 423 -21.08 -6.64 13.82
C SER A 423 -22.32 -7.51 13.61
N VAL A 424 -22.09 -8.82 13.49
CA VAL A 424 -23.11 -9.85 13.25
C VAL A 424 -22.84 -11.07 14.14
N PRO A 425 -23.88 -11.80 14.57
CA PRO A 425 -23.68 -12.96 15.41
C PRO A 425 -22.97 -14.05 14.63
N SER A 426 -21.88 -14.59 15.16
CA SER A 426 -21.06 -15.58 14.46
C SER A 426 -21.55 -17.00 14.80
N PRO A 427 -21.74 -17.90 13.83
CA PRO A 427 -22.11 -19.28 14.14
C PRO A 427 -20.96 -19.98 14.88
N ALA A 428 -21.29 -20.73 15.94
CA ALA A 428 -20.32 -21.45 16.74
C ALA A 428 -20.80 -22.87 17.07
N VAL A 429 -19.87 -23.82 17.09
CA VAL A 429 -20.11 -25.19 17.55
C VAL A 429 -19.32 -25.44 18.83
N ASN A 430 -19.98 -26.02 19.82
CA ASN A 430 -19.36 -26.55 21.01
C ASN A 430 -19.29 -28.06 20.90
N VAL A 431 -18.10 -28.61 21.15
CA VAL A 431 -17.84 -30.04 21.21
C VAL A 431 -17.34 -30.35 22.62
N LEU A 432 -18.18 -31.05 23.37
CA LEU A 432 -17.87 -31.53 24.72
C LEU A 432 -17.67 -33.04 24.66
N CYS A 433 -16.45 -33.50 24.92
CA CYS A 433 -16.11 -34.90 24.98
C CYS A 433 -15.70 -35.32 26.40
N THR A 434 -16.23 -36.45 26.86
CA THR A 434 -15.94 -37.00 28.19
C THR A 434 -15.48 -38.44 28.11
N GLY A 435 -14.48 -38.78 28.91
CA GLY A 435 -14.04 -40.16 29.14
C GLY A 435 -15.04 -40.94 29.97
N MET A 436 -15.30 -42.19 29.59
CA MET A 436 -16.21 -43.09 30.30
C MET A 436 -15.63 -44.51 30.35
N THR A 437 -15.96 -45.25 31.41
CA THR A 437 -15.71 -46.70 31.48
C THR A 437 -16.89 -47.49 30.90
N LYS A 438 -16.68 -48.78 30.64
CA LYS A 438 -17.73 -49.67 30.15
C LYS A 438 -18.95 -49.72 31.07
N GLU A 439 -18.72 -49.73 32.38
CA GLU A 439 -19.76 -49.79 33.43
C GLU A 439 -20.55 -48.48 33.50
N GLU A 440 -19.86 -47.33 33.47
CA GLU A 440 -20.49 -46.01 33.47
C GLU A 440 -21.39 -45.80 32.24
N LEU A 441 -21.02 -46.41 31.11
CA LEU A 441 -21.72 -46.30 29.83
C LEU A 441 -22.87 -47.31 29.67
N SER A 442 -22.90 -48.40 30.45
CA SER A 442 -23.93 -49.44 30.36
C SER A 442 -25.38 -48.92 30.38
N PRO A 443 -25.76 -47.89 31.17
CA PRO A 443 -27.13 -47.38 31.15
C PRO A 443 -27.53 -46.74 29.82
N LEU A 444 -26.58 -46.41 28.94
CA LEU A 444 -26.80 -45.81 27.62
C LEU A 444 -26.64 -46.79 26.45
N VAL A 445 -26.22 -48.04 26.71
CA VAL A 445 -25.97 -49.04 25.65
C VAL A 445 -27.03 -50.14 25.70
N TYR A 446 -27.91 -50.15 24.71
CA TYR A 446 -29.08 -51.04 24.66
C TYR A 446 -28.70 -52.53 24.72
N ALA A 447 -27.65 -52.97 24.02
CA ALA A 447 -27.16 -54.35 24.07
C ALA A 447 -26.75 -54.83 25.48
N SER A 448 -26.57 -53.92 26.45
CA SER A 448 -26.24 -54.27 27.84
C SER A 448 -27.47 -54.32 28.77
N TRP A 449 -28.66 -53.97 28.28
CA TRP A 449 -29.88 -53.90 29.08
C TRP A 449 -30.58 -55.27 29.17
N PRO A 450 -31.47 -55.47 30.15
CA PRO A 450 -32.40 -56.59 30.15
C PRO A 450 -33.32 -56.52 28.91
N GLY A 451 -33.09 -57.38 27.91
CA GLY A 451 -33.76 -57.35 26.61
C GLY A 451 -32.87 -56.93 25.43
N GLY A 452 -31.59 -56.60 25.69
CA GLY A 452 -30.62 -56.18 24.68
C GLY A 452 -30.34 -57.19 23.55
N ASP A 453 -30.71 -58.47 23.74
CA ASP A 453 -30.63 -59.52 22.71
C ASP A 453 -31.46 -59.21 21.45
N LYS A 454 -32.43 -58.28 21.56
CA LYS A 454 -33.24 -57.81 20.43
C LYS A 454 -32.53 -56.78 19.54
N PHE A 455 -31.31 -56.38 19.90
CA PHE A 455 -30.54 -55.45 19.09
C PHE A 455 -30.27 -56.03 17.70
N ASN A 456 -30.69 -55.30 16.66
CA ASN A 456 -30.39 -55.65 15.28
C ASN A 456 -29.83 -54.42 14.56
N VAL A 457 -28.60 -54.56 14.06
CA VAL A 457 -27.85 -53.52 13.35
C VAL A 457 -28.63 -52.96 12.16
N THR A 458 -29.32 -53.81 11.39
CA THR A 458 -30.00 -53.42 10.15
C THR A 458 -31.25 -52.58 10.39
N THR A 459 -31.96 -52.81 11.50
CA THR A 459 -33.20 -52.10 11.80
C THR A 459 -33.02 -50.99 12.83
N TRP A 460 -31.89 -50.92 13.53
CA TRP A 460 -31.64 -49.97 14.63
C TRP A 460 -31.99 -48.51 14.30
N ASN A 461 -31.61 -48.03 13.12
CA ASN A 461 -31.80 -46.62 12.76
C ASN A 461 -33.23 -46.26 12.33
N PHE A 462 -34.06 -47.23 11.89
CA PHE A 462 -35.38 -46.96 11.30
C PHE A 462 -36.54 -47.60 12.07
N SER A 463 -36.27 -48.68 12.81
CA SER A 463 -37.24 -49.44 13.60
C SER A 463 -36.57 -49.99 14.86
N PRO A 464 -36.17 -49.12 15.81
CA PRO A 464 -35.62 -49.54 17.09
C PRO A 464 -36.67 -50.35 17.89
N PRO A 465 -36.25 -51.30 18.76
CA PRO A 465 -37.18 -52.11 19.55
C PRO A 465 -38.17 -51.32 20.41
N ASP A 466 -39.42 -51.80 20.50
CA ASP A 466 -40.52 -51.16 21.25
C ASP A 466 -40.31 -51.11 22.78
N ASP A 467 -39.37 -51.90 23.30
CA ASP A 467 -39.02 -51.89 24.73
C ASP A 467 -38.05 -50.78 25.12
N ILE A 468 -37.59 -49.98 24.16
CA ILE A 468 -36.89 -48.72 24.43
C ILE A 468 -37.91 -47.74 25.01
N PRO A 469 -37.71 -47.26 26.26
CA PRO A 469 -38.67 -46.37 26.89
C PRO A 469 -38.83 -45.08 26.11
N HIS A 470 -40.07 -44.62 25.97
CA HIS A 470 -40.34 -43.31 25.40
C HIS A 470 -39.61 -42.22 26.20
N PRO A 471 -39.13 -41.13 25.57
CA PRO A 471 -38.29 -40.11 26.21
C PRO A 471 -38.82 -39.55 27.54
N ALA A 472 -40.14 -39.48 27.71
CA ALA A 472 -40.80 -39.01 28.94
C ALA A 472 -40.66 -39.96 30.15
N ASN A 473 -40.37 -41.25 29.92
CA ASN A 473 -40.27 -42.28 30.96
C ASN A 473 -38.81 -42.64 31.30
N TRP A 474 -37.84 -42.07 30.60
CA TRP A 474 -36.43 -42.38 30.74
C TRP A 474 -35.83 -41.73 32.01
N LYS A 475 -35.38 -42.56 32.97
CA LYS A 475 -34.87 -42.13 34.29
C LYS A 475 -33.53 -42.76 34.69
N ASN A 476 -32.82 -43.43 33.78
CA ASN A 476 -31.51 -43.99 34.11
C ASN A 476 -30.49 -42.85 34.20
N SER A 477 -30.11 -42.51 35.43
CA SER A 477 -29.12 -41.48 35.69
C SER A 477 -27.72 -42.01 35.39
N THR A 478 -26.91 -41.23 34.70
CA THR A 478 -25.49 -41.51 34.50
C THR A 478 -24.63 -40.53 35.29
N VAL A 479 -23.38 -40.92 35.52
CA VAL A 479 -22.37 -40.06 36.17
C VAL A 479 -22.07 -38.77 35.38
N VAL A 480 -22.42 -38.73 34.09
CA VAL A 480 -22.19 -37.58 33.19
C VAL A 480 -23.44 -36.72 32.96
N ASP A 481 -24.57 -37.02 33.62
CA ASP A 481 -25.82 -36.27 33.44
C ASP A 481 -25.63 -34.77 33.70
N SER A 482 -24.86 -34.41 34.73
CA SER A 482 -24.57 -33.01 35.05
C SER A 482 -23.72 -32.29 34.00
N LEU A 483 -22.83 -33.02 33.30
CA LEU A 483 -21.94 -32.48 32.28
C LEU A 483 -22.70 -32.21 30.97
N PHE A 484 -23.47 -33.19 30.51
CA PHE A 484 -24.27 -33.07 29.29
C PHE A 484 -25.64 -32.43 29.51
N GLN A 485 -25.98 -32.13 30.78
CA GLN A 485 -27.25 -31.54 31.19
C GLN A 485 -28.43 -32.46 30.86
N PHE A 486 -28.27 -33.78 31.05
CA PHE A 486 -29.36 -34.73 30.87
C PHE A 486 -30.42 -34.57 31.97
N GLY A 487 -31.67 -34.81 31.59
CA GLY A 487 -32.80 -34.89 32.51
C GLY A 487 -33.82 -33.76 32.35
N PRO A 488 -34.93 -33.85 33.10
CA PRO A 488 -36.10 -33.00 32.91
C PRO A 488 -35.84 -31.52 33.21
N LYS A 489 -34.84 -31.21 34.05
CA LYS A 489 -34.45 -29.82 34.37
C LYS A 489 -34.02 -29.02 33.13
N HIS A 490 -33.39 -29.71 32.18
CA HIS A 490 -32.80 -29.11 30.99
C HIS A 490 -33.52 -29.55 29.70
N SER A 491 -34.61 -30.32 29.82
CA SER A 491 -35.38 -30.89 28.71
C SER A 491 -34.54 -31.72 27.71
N GLN A 492 -33.37 -32.21 28.12
CA GLN A 492 -32.48 -33.00 27.27
C GLN A 492 -32.54 -34.48 27.65
N VAL A 493 -32.72 -35.33 26.66
CA VAL A 493 -32.81 -36.78 26.82
C VAL A 493 -31.42 -37.39 26.64
N SER A 494 -31.04 -38.36 27.48
CA SER A 494 -29.78 -39.07 27.33
C SER A 494 -29.78 -39.92 26.04
N PRO A 495 -28.67 -39.97 25.28
CA PRO A 495 -28.60 -40.75 24.05
C PRO A 495 -28.60 -42.25 24.34
N ILE A 496 -29.15 -43.04 23.41
CA ILE A 496 -29.14 -44.50 23.49
C ILE A 496 -28.35 -45.04 22.31
N PHE A 497 -27.27 -45.76 22.60
CA PHE A 497 -26.45 -46.43 21.60
C PHE A 497 -26.85 -47.89 21.50
N GLY A 498 -26.83 -48.45 20.29
CA GLY A 498 -27.24 -49.84 20.07
C GLY A 498 -26.31 -50.85 20.74
N LYS A 499 -25.00 -50.62 20.64
CA LYS A 499 -23.93 -51.48 21.16
C LYS A 499 -22.68 -50.67 21.53
N TYR A 500 -21.71 -51.33 22.16
CA TYR A 500 -20.36 -50.77 22.33
C TYR A 500 -19.60 -50.80 20.99
N PRO A 501 -18.91 -49.71 20.60
CA PRO A 501 -18.05 -49.74 19.43
C PRO A 501 -16.81 -50.61 19.65
N LEU A 502 -16.31 -51.23 18.59
CA LEU A 502 -14.98 -51.84 18.58
C LEU A 502 -13.88 -50.77 18.66
N PRO A 503 -12.66 -51.11 19.11
CA PRO A 503 -11.54 -50.17 19.15
C PRO A 503 -11.34 -49.43 17.83
N TYR A 504 -11.16 -48.10 17.91
CA TYR A 504 -11.04 -47.17 16.78
C TYR A 504 -12.31 -46.93 15.95
N ASN A 505 -13.47 -47.46 16.36
CA ASN A 505 -14.75 -47.18 15.71
C ASN A 505 -15.58 -46.15 16.49
N THR A 506 -16.51 -45.51 15.78
CA THR A 506 -17.49 -44.58 16.35
C THR A 506 -18.93 -44.98 16.00
N ILE A 507 -19.86 -44.68 16.90
CA ILE A 507 -21.30 -44.86 16.75
C ILE A 507 -21.98 -43.52 17.03
N LEU A 508 -22.95 -43.17 16.20
CA LEU A 508 -23.66 -41.90 16.29
C LEU A 508 -25.07 -42.15 16.88
N ASN A 509 -25.51 -41.24 17.73
CA ASN A 509 -26.91 -41.08 18.10
C ASN A 509 -27.38 -39.67 17.70
N THR A 510 -28.38 -39.66 16.83
CA THR A 510 -29.10 -38.46 16.38
C THR A 510 -30.57 -38.47 16.81
N THR A 511 -30.96 -39.47 17.61
CA THR A 511 -32.36 -39.69 17.98
C THR A 511 -32.76 -38.80 19.15
N GLY A 512 -33.91 -38.15 19.02
CA GLY A 512 -34.43 -37.22 20.03
C GLY A 512 -35.54 -36.37 19.45
N ALA A 513 -36.69 -36.31 20.13
CA ALA A 513 -37.79 -35.45 19.71
C ALA A 513 -37.38 -33.98 19.84
N TRP A 514 -37.85 -33.13 18.93
CA TRP A 514 -37.66 -31.68 19.04
C TRP A 514 -38.31 -31.19 20.36
N PRO A 515 -37.66 -30.31 21.14
CA PRO A 515 -36.38 -29.63 20.87
C PRO A 515 -35.17 -30.35 21.50
N ALA A 516 -34.42 -31.11 20.69
CA ALA A 516 -33.13 -31.67 21.09
C ALA A 516 -32.02 -30.85 20.42
N ASP A 517 -31.03 -30.40 21.19
CA ASP A 517 -30.04 -29.39 20.78
C ASP A 517 -28.67 -29.96 20.36
N ALA A 518 -28.48 -31.27 20.50
CA ALA A 518 -27.19 -31.94 20.33
C ALA A 518 -27.31 -33.27 19.58
N ILE A 519 -26.26 -33.60 18.85
CA ILE A 519 -25.96 -34.98 18.43
C ILE A 519 -24.89 -35.57 19.35
N TYR A 520 -24.91 -36.90 19.51
CA TYR A 520 -23.97 -37.61 20.39
C TYR A 520 -23.16 -38.64 19.61
N LEU A 521 -21.85 -38.65 19.84
CA LEU A 521 -20.90 -39.60 19.25
C LEU A 521 -20.28 -40.43 20.37
N LEU A 522 -20.33 -41.75 20.24
CA LEU A 522 -19.64 -42.69 21.11
C LEU A 522 -18.48 -43.33 20.35
N GLY A 523 -17.27 -43.22 20.87
CA GLY A 523 -16.07 -43.84 20.32
C GLY A 523 -15.40 -44.79 21.32
N ALA A 524 -14.66 -45.76 20.80
CA ALA A 524 -13.80 -46.64 21.59
C ALA A 524 -12.33 -46.44 21.20
N THR A 525 -11.47 -46.39 22.20
CA THR A 525 -10.02 -46.34 22.01
C THR A 525 -9.40 -47.73 22.01
N ASN A 526 -8.08 -47.78 21.95
CA ASN A 526 -7.39 -49.04 22.15
C ASN A 526 -7.64 -49.56 23.57
N ALA A 527 -7.76 -50.87 23.76
CA ALA A 527 -8.05 -51.47 25.06
C ALA A 527 -7.00 -51.18 26.15
N THR A 528 -5.82 -50.67 25.78
CA THR A 528 -4.75 -50.27 26.68
C THR A 528 -4.77 -48.78 27.06
N ASP A 529 -5.55 -47.98 26.34
CA ASP A 529 -5.61 -46.53 26.53
C ASP A 529 -6.67 -46.20 27.60
N MET A 530 -6.42 -45.15 28.37
CA MET A 530 -7.36 -44.64 29.36
C MET A 530 -7.80 -43.24 28.93
N PRO A 531 -9.11 -42.95 28.81
CA PRO A 531 -10.29 -43.84 29.02
C PRO A 531 -10.57 -44.82 27.86
N GLU A 532 -11.31 -45.91 28.14
CA GLU A 532 -11.69 -46.95 27.16
C GLU A 532 -12.74 -46.43 26.14
N TYR A 533 -13.69 -45.62 26.61
CA TYR A 533 -14.70 -44.99 25.77
C TYR A 533 -14.68 -43.48 25.90
N ILE A 534 -15.13 -42.83 24.84
CA ILE A 534 -15.33 -41.39 24.78
C ILE A 534 -16.71 -41.09 24.25
N MET A 535 -17.45 -40.24 24.96
CA MET A 535 -18.74 -39.73 24.50
C MET A 535 -18.59 -38.23 24.23
N CYS A 536 -18.95 -37.80 23.03
CA CYS A 536 -18.93 -36.40 22.61
C CYS A 536 -20.34 -35.90 22.31
N SER A 537 -20.67 -34.69 22.74
CA SER A 537 -21.87 -33.96 22.31
C SER A 537 -21.47 -32.78 21.44
N LEU A 538 -22.18 -32.59 20.32
CA LEU A 538 -21.98 -31.44 19.45
C LEU A 538 -23.24 -30.57 19.46
N ARG A 539 -23.11 -29.32 19.93
CA ARG A 539 -24.17 -28.31 19.98
C ARG A 539 -23.75 -27.08 19.19
N ALA A 540 -24.68 -26.35 18.58
CA ALA A 540 -24.36 -25.08 17.94
C ALA A 540 -25.22 -23.92 18.46
N LYS A 541 -24.65 -22.73 18.37
CA LYS A 541 -25.25 -21.45 18.76
C LYS A 541 -24.80 -20.36 17.81
N GLN A 542 -25.46 -19.21 17.89
CA GLN A 542 -24.98 -17.97 17.28
C GLN A 542 -24.39 -17.09 18.40
N THR A 543 -23.07 -16.94 18.44
CA THR A 543 -22.37 -16.21 19.51
C THR A 543 -22.22 -14.73 19.19
N GLY A 544 -22.30 -13.91 20.23
CA GLY A 544 -22.12 -12.46 20.17
C GLY A 544 -20.69 -12.02 20.47
N VAL A 545 -19.82 -12.92 20.92
CA VAL A 545 -18.45 -12.58 21.38
C VAL A 545 -17.46 -12.33 20.23
N CYS A 546 -17.96 -12.31 18.99
CA CYS A 546 -17.18 -12.20 17.77
C CYS A 546 -17.70 -11.08 16.86
N SER A 547 -16.82 -10.62 15.97
CA SER A 547 -17.17 -9.90 14.75
C SER A 547 -16.69 -10.68 13.52
N THR A 548 -17.30 -10.45 12.36
CA THR A 548 -16.89 -11.08 11.10
C THR A 548 -16.11 -10.09 10.24
N LYS A 549 -14.90 -10.46 9.82
CA LYS A 549 -14.05 -9.70 8.91
C LYS A 549 -14.06 -10.33 7.52
N TYR A 550 -14.25 -9.51 6.50
CA TYR A 550 -14.24 -9.93 5.10
C TYR A 550 -13.35 -9.00 4.28
N SER A 551 -12.32 -9.55 3.65
CA SER A 551 -11.38 -8.84 2.79
C SER A 551 -11.46 -9.39 1.38
N ALA A 552 -11.78 -8.52 0.42
CA ALA A 552 -11.85 -8.88 -0.99
C ALA A 552 -10.63 -8.34 -1.75
N ASP A 553 -9.92 -9.23 -2.44
CA ASP A 553 -8.82 -8.92 -3.34
C ASP A 553 -9.06 -9.55 -4.73
N THR A 554 -8.29 -9.09 -5.71
CA THR A 554 -8.18 -9.61 -7.07
C THR A 554 -7.72 -11.07 -7.12
N SER A 555 -6.89 -11.53 -6.16
CA SER A 555 -6.40 -12.90 -6.10
C SER A 555 -7.31 -13.85 -5.33
N GLY A 556 -8.37 -13.35 -4.70
CA GLY A 556 -9.27 -14.12 -3.83
C GLY A 556 -9.79 -13.29 -2.67
N ALA A 557 -10.58 -13.91 -1.80
CA ALA A 557 -11.13 -13.28 -0.62
C ALA A 557 -10.72 -14.00 0.67
N PHE A 558 -10.77 -13.28 1.77
CA PHE A 558 -10.51 -13.79 3.10
C PHE A 558 -11.70 -13.47 4.00
N LEU A 559 -12.24 -14.50 4.66
CA LEU A 559 -13.35 -14.38 5.60
C LEU A 559 -12.88 -14.91 6.96
N SER A 560 -12.87 -14.06 7.99
CA SER A 560 -12.36 -14.44 9.30
C SER A 560 -13.18 -13.91 10.47
N THR A 561 -12.98 -14.47 11.65
CA THR A 561 -13.56 -13.99 12.91
C THR A 561 -12.53 -13.24 13.75
N ASP A 562 -12.99 -12.22 14.48
CA ASP A 562 -12.23 -11.60 15.57
C ASP A 562 -13.07 -11.67 16.85
N CYS A 563 -12.67 -12.54 17.76
CA CYS A 563 -13.44 -12.92 18.94
C CYS A 563 -12.70 -12.58 20.24
N GLU A 564 -13.45 -12.28 21.31
CA GLU A 564 -12.96 -12.05 22.67
C GLU A 564 -11.87 -10.95 22.79
N ASN A 565 -11.82 -10.03 21.82
CA ASN A 565 -10.82 -8.96 21.77
C ASN A 565 -11.36 -7.69 22.44
N THR A 566 -10.76 -7.25 23.54
CA THR A 566 -11.20 -6.07 24.32
C THR A 566 -11.12 -4.75 23.56
N SER A 567 -10.27 -4.67 22.53
CA SER A 567 -10.14 -3.47 21.69
C SER A 567 -11.16 -3.40 20.56
N ASN A 568 -11.83 -4.51 20.26
CA ASN A 568 -12.79 -4.58 19.16
C ASN A 568 -14.15 -3.99 19.58
N GLY A 569 -14.41 -2.76 19.13
CA GLY A 569 -15.70 -2.08 19.35
C GLY A 569 -16.83 -2.55 18.44
N LEU A 570 -16.60 -3.45 17.48
CA LEU A 570 -17.61 -4.03 16.58
C LEU A 570 -18.05 -5.44 16.98
N GLN A 571 -17.49 -5.99 18.07
CA GLN A 571 -17.98 -7.22 18.69
C GLN A 571 -19.49 -7.10 18.96
N TYR A 572 -20.27 -8.11 18.55
CA TYR A 572 -21.72 -8.01 18.47
C TYR A 572 -22.39 -7.77 19.83
N ASP A 573 -21.97 -8.51 20.86
CA ASP A 573 -22.44 -8.39 22.25
C ASP A 573 -22.19 -7.01 22.90
N ARG A 574 -21.15 -6.29 22.46
CA ARG A 574 -20.84 -4.93 22.96
C ARG A 574 -21.64 -3.85 22.26
N ARG A 575 -22.12 -4.13 21.05
CA ARG A 575 -22.91 -3.20 20.25
C ARG A 575 -24.41 -3.35 20.47
N GLN A 576 -24.84 -4.48 21.04
CA GLN A 576 -26.23 -4.76 21.34
C GLN A 576 -26.46 -4.93 22.83
N ASP A 577 -27.39 -4.15 23.39
CA ASP A 577 -27.67 -4.12 24.84
C ASP A 577 -28.36 -5.40 25.36
N ALA A 578 -28.92 -6.23 24.47
CA ALA A 578 -29.75 -7.39 24.83
C ALA A 578 -29.27 -8.68 24.12
N PHE A 579 -28.03 -9.10 24.37
CA PHE A 579 -27.51 -10.38 23.91
C PHE A 579 -27.25 -11.35 25.08
N TYR A 580 -27.83 -12.54 25.00
CA TYR A 580 -27.62 -13.62 25.96
C TYR A 580 -26.78 -14.73 25.32
N GLU A 581 -25.57 -14.91 25.84
CA GLU A 581 -24.69 -15.99 25.41
C GLU A 581 -25.19 -17.35 25.95
N GLY A 582 -25.00 -18.42 25.16
CA GLY A 582 -25.31 -19.79 25.60
C GLY A 582 -26.70 -20.33 25.25
N ILE A 583 -27.44 -19.68 24.34
CA ILE A 583 -28.68 -20.23 23.77
C ILE A 583 -28.31 -21.21 22.64
N TRP A 584 -28.57 -22.50 22.84
CA TRP A 584 -28.36 -23.54 21.84
C TRP A 584 -29.52 -23.58 20.84
N ASN A 585 -29.19 -23.76 19.57
CA ASN A 585 -30.18 -23.86 18.50
C ASN A 585 -30.61 -25.32 18.31
N SER A 586 -31.91 -25.60 18.38
CA SER A 586 -32.45 -26.96 18.24
C SER A 586 -32.49 -27.47 16.80
N ASP A 587 -32.53 -26.58 15.79
CA ASP A 587 -32.48 -26.97 14.37
C ASP A 587 -31.09 -27.51 13.98
N TRP A 588 -30.04 -27.12 14.72
CA TRP A 588 -28.68 -27.63 14.55
C TRP A 588 -28.60 -29.15 14.54
N LYS A 589 -29.35 -29.84 15.42
CA LYS A 589 -29.31 -31.30 15.50
C LYS A 589 -29.66 -31.94 14.16
N ASN A 590 -30.65 -31.39 13.45
CA ASN A 590 -31.12 -31.97 12.20
C ASN A 590 -30.07 -31.84 11.09
N ILE A 591 -29.48 -30.66 10.90
CA ILE A 591 -28.42 -30.46 9.91
C ILE A 591 -27.13 -31.20 10.30
N ALA A 592 -26.78 -31.24 11.59
CA ALA A 592 -25.64 -31.97 12.10
C ALA A 592 -25.80 -33.49 11.94
N SER A 593 -27.04 -34.01 11.96
CA SER A 593 -27.33 -35.41 11.72
C SER A 593 -27.01 -35.80 10.27
N GLU A 594 -27.43 -34.98 9.30
CA GLU A 594 -27.10 -35.17 7.89
C GLU A 594 -25.58 -35.12 7.67
N TRP A 595 -24.90 -34.13 8.26
CA TRP A 595 -23.44 -34.00 8.22
C TRP A 595 -22.72 -35.22 8.81
N ALA A 596 -23.09 -35.65 10.03
CA ALA A 596 -22.40 -36.73 10.73
C ALA A 596 -22.62 -38.09 10.05
N ASN A 597 -23.81 -38.32 9.48
CA ASN A 597 -24.10 -39.50 8.67
C ASN A 597 -23.29 -39.49 7.37
N ALA A 598 -23.20 -38.36 6.67
CA ALA A 598 -22.41 -38.22 5.44
C ALA A 598 -20.92 -38.50 5.68
N LEU A 599 -20.41 -38.12 6.86
CA LEU A 599 -19.04 -38.42 7.28
C LEU A 599 -18.82 -39.87 7.69
N SER A 600 -19.81 -40.76 7.62
CA SER A 600 -19.67 -42.16 8.07
C SER A 600 -19.26 -42.31 9.55
N LEU A 601 -19.57 -41.32 10.40
CA LEU A 601 -19.26 -41.38 11.84
C LEU A 601 -20.08 -42.46 12.58
N ASN A 602 -21.09 -43.03 11.94
CA ASN A 602 -21.92 -44.11 12.48
C ASN A 602 -21.50 -45.52 11.97
N ALA A 603 -20.44 -45.65 11.17
CA ALA A 603 -20.07 -46.94 10.56
C ALA A 603 -19.78 -48.05 11.59
N GLY A 604 -19.42 -47.69 12.82
CA GLY A 604 -19.17 -48.64 13.91
C GLY A 604 -20.40 -49.43 14.36
N ILE A 605 -21.63 -48.99 14.02
CA ILE A 605 -22.85 -49.75 14.36
C ILE A 605 -22.83 -51.15 13.71
N SER A 606 -22.29 -51.25 12.50
CA SER A 606 -22.12 -52.49 11.73
C SER A 606 -20.67 -53.00 11.72
N ASP A 607 -19.84 -52.56 12.67
CA ASP A 607 -18.41 -52.87 12.73
C ASP A 607 -17.60 -52.43 11.50
N GLY A 608 -18.10 -51.44 10.77
CA GLY A 608 -17.38 -50.82 9.66
C GLY A 608 -16.17 -50.03 10.14
N ALA A 609 -15.00 -50.32 9.58
CA ALA A 609 -13.74 -49.67 9.92
C ALA A 609 -13.51 -48.41 9.07
N ALA A 610 -14.18 -47.30 9.42
CA ALA A 610 -14.02 -46.03 8.72
C ALA A 610 -12.67 -45.36 9.06
N SER A 611 -11.96 -44.85 8.05
CA SER A 611 -10.62 -44.26 8.22
C SER A 611 -10.64 -42.98 9.06
N ASN A 612 -11.68 -42.16 8.91
CA ASN A 612 -11.87 -40.95 9.70
C ASN A 612 -12.17 -41.27 11.18
N ALA A 613 -13.00 -42.27 11.47
CA ALA A 613 -13.27 -42.73 12.83
C ALA A 613 -11.96 -43.17 13.51
N ARG A 614 -11.13 -43.94 12.80
CA ARG A 614 -9.82 -44.37 13.29
C ARG A 614 -8.92 -43.18 13.62
N LEU A 615 -8.81 -42.22 12.71
CA LEU A 615 -7.96 -41.04 12.91
C LEU A 615 -8.47 -40.17 14.07
N LEU A 616 -9.79 -39.99 14.22
CA LEU A 616 -10.38 -39.26 15.35
C LEU A 616 -10.06 -39.91 16.69
N MET A 617 -10.14 -41.24 16.79
CA MET A 617 -9.81 -41.94 18.02
C MET A 617 -8.32 -41.84 18.37
N GLN A 618 -7.43 -41.69 17.38
CA GLN A 618 -6.00 -41.44 17.62
C GLN A 618 -5.72 -40.03 18.16
N MET A 619 -6.65 -39.08 18.00
CA MET A 619 -6.58 -37.71 18.52
C MET A 619 -7.14 -37.59 19.95
N MET A 620 -7.36 -38.71 20.65
CA MET A 620 -7.77 -38.66 22.04
C MET A 620 -6.63 -38.11 22.92
N PRO A 621 -6.90 -37.11 23.78
CA PRO A 621 -5.95 -36.69 24.80
C PRO A 621 -5.59 -37.85 25.73
N ARG A 622 -4.30 -38.07 25.95
CA ARG A 622 -3.80 -39.17 26.77
C ARG A 622 -3.75 -38.78 28.25
N TYR A 623 -3.87 -39.77 29.12
CA TYR A 623 -3.68 -39.59 30.56
C TYR A 623 -2.19 -39.38 30.87
N ASP A 624 -1.88 -38.23 31.49
CA ASP A 624 -0.56 -37.95 32.02
C ASP A 624 -0.43 -38.55 33.43
N LYS A 625 0.45 -39.54 33.55
CA LYS A 625 0.74 -40.21 34.83
C LYS A 625 1.49 -39.32 35.82
N THR A 626 2.19 -38.29 35.35
CA THR A 626 3.01 -37.40 36.19
C THR A 626 2.18 -36.32 36.87
N GLU A 627 1.24 -35.73 36.13
CA GLU A 627 0.33 -34.70 36.65
C GLU A 627 -1.03 -35.24 37.10
N GLU A 628 -1.21 -36.56 36.99
CA GLU A 628 -2.44 -37.30 37.30
C GLU A 628 -3.68 -36.68 36.64
N THR A 629 -3.55 -36.30 35.36
CA THR A 629 -4.62 -35.57 34.66
C THR A 629 -4.58 -35.76 33.15
N PHE A 630 -5.60 -35.22 32.47
CA PHE A 630 -5.66 -35.15 31.02
C PHE A 630 -5.36 -33.71 30.58
N ALA A 631 -4.44 -33.55 29.64
CA ALA A 631 -4.07 -32.27 29.08
C ALA A 631 -4.02 -32.34 27.55
N LEU A 632 -4.09 -31.18 26.90
CA LEU A 632 -3.98 -31.07 25.46
C LEU A 632 -2.51 -31.26 25.02
N ASP A 633 -2.28 -32.17 24.07
CA ASP A 633 -0.95 -32.52 23.56
C ASP A 633 -0.40 -31.42 22.64
N PRO A 634 0.79 -30.82 22.88
CA PRO A 634 1.41 -29.82 22.01
C PRO A 634 1.70 -30.28 20.57
N THR A 635 1.77 -31.59 20.33
CA THR A 635 2.14 -32.19 19.04
C THR A 635 0.96 -32.79 18.29
N LEU A 636 -0.18 -32.95 18.95
CA LEU A 636 -1.37 -33.55 18.36
C LEU A 636 -2.63 -32.70 18.61
N PRO A 637 -3.49 -32.56 17.58
CA PRO A 637 -4.82 -32.02 17.79
C PRO A 637 -5.66 -32.95 18.67
N SER A 638 -6.62 -32.39 19.40
CA SER A 638 -7.59 -33.18 20.16
C SER A 638 -8.82 -33.55 19.32
N ILE A 639 -9.51 -34.61 19.72
CA ILE A 639 -10.76 -35.06 19.08
C ILE A 639 -11.83 -33.95 18.98
N ALA A 640 -11.97 -33.11 20.01
CA ALA A 640 -12.95 -32.04 20.00
C ALA A 640 -12.58 -30.93 19.00
N GLU A 641 -11.29 -30.61 18.83
CA GLU A 641 -10.82 -29.70 17.78
C GLU A 641 -11.10 -30.27 16.39
N ALA A 642 -10.81 -31.56 16.18
CA ALA A 642 -11.04 -32.23 14.91
C ALA A 642 -12.52 -32.25 14.50
N LEU A 643 -13.41 -32.61 15.45
CA LEU A 643 -14.86 -32.60 15.24
C LEU A 643 -15.38 -31.18 14.97
N ALA A 644 -14.89 -30.18 15.70
CA ALA A 644 -15.26 -28.78 15.47
C ALA A 644 -14.85 -28.33 14.07
N VAL A 645 -13.59 -28.54 13.66
CA VAL A 645 -13.07 -28.17 12.33
C VAL A 645 -13.89 -28.82 11.21
N MET A 646 -14.20 -30.12 11.31
CA MET A 646 -15.03 -30.82 10.32
C MET A 646 -16.46 -30.25 10.25
N ALA A 647 -17.02 -29.75 11.36
CA ALA A 647 -18.34 -29.12 11.41
C ALA A 647 -18.33 -27.65 10.95
N GLY A 648 -17.16 -27.03 10.77
CA GLY A 648 -17.01 -25.61 10.47
C GLY A 648 -17.68 -25.17 9.16
N SER A 649 -17.63 -26.00 8.12
CA SER A 649 -18.32 -25.71 6.85
C SER A 649 -19.84 -25.71 7.03
N THR A 650 -20.37 -26.65 7.81
CA THR A 650 -21.80 -26.73 8.15
C THR A 650 -22.27 -25.48 8.88
N LEU A 651 -21.46 -24.90 9.78
CA LEU A 651 -21.76 -23.61 10.44
C LEU A 651 -21.84 -22.43 9.46
N ILE A 652 -20.91 -22.36 8.51
CA ILE A 652 -20.90 -21.29 7.49
C ILE A 652 -22.14 -21.41 6.61
N LEU A 653 -22.43 -22.60 6.08
CA LEU A 653 -23.60 -22.86 5.26
C LEU A 653 -24.90 -22.53 6.02
N SER A 654 -24.97 -22.91 7.29
CA SER A 654 -26.11 -22.64 8.17
C SER A 654 -26.36 -21.16 8.46
N SER A 655 -25.36 -20.29 8.25
CA SER A 655 -25.46 -18.85 8.46
C SER A 655 -25.51 -18.03 7.16
N GLN A 656 -25.45 -18.67 5.99
CA GLN A 656 -25.32 -17.94 4.71
C GLN A 656 -26.52 -17.05 4.38
N ASN A 657 -27.74 -17.54 4.63
CA ASN A 657 -29.00 -16.80 4.41
C ASN A 657 -29.79 -16.63 5.71
N ALA A 658 -29.11 -16.78 6.85
CA ALA A 658 -29.68 -16.60 8.17
C ALA A 658 -29.75 -15.10 8.55
N PRO A 659 -30.61 -14.73 9.53
CA PRO A 659 -30.65 -13.37 10.02
C PRO A 659 -29.30 -12.91 10.62
N PHE A 660 -29.01 -11.61 10.47
CA PHE A 660 -27.88 -10.93 11.12
C PHE A 660 -28.15 -10.59 12.60
N VAL A 661 -29.14 -11.27 13.20
CA VAL A 661 -29.54 -11.21 14.60
C VAL A 661 -29.69 -12.67 15.10
N PRO A 662 -29.51 -12.95 16.39
CA PRO A 662 -29.42 -14.33 16.90
C PRO A 662 -30.77 -15.05 17.04
N PHE A 663 -31.85 -14.49 16.49
CA PHE A 663 -33.19 -15.03 16.60
C PHE A 663 -33.96 -14.87 15.29
N TRP A 664 -34.97 -15.71 15.09
CA TRP A 664 -35.90 -15.58 13.98
C TRP A 664 -37.00 -14.57 14.33
N ASN A 665 -37.04 -13.44 13.61
CA ASN A 665 -37.94 -12.33 13.90
C ASN A 665 -39.10 -12.19 12.91
N TYR A 666 -39.32 -13.20 12.06
CA TYR A 666 -40.34 -13.17 11.01
C TYR A 666 -41.48 -14.14 11.31
N SER A 667 -42.69 -13.75 10.92
CA SER A 667 -43.87 -14.63 10.92
C SER A 667 -43.83 -15.47 9.64
N ALA A 668 -43.37 -16.71 9.74
CA ALA A 668 -43.35 -17.65 8.60
C ALA A 668 -44.31 -18.82 8.89
N GLU A 669 -45.21 -19.11 7.95
CA GLU A 669 -46.15 -20.24 8.05
C GLU A 669 -45.45 -21.57 7.70
N ASP A 670 -44.42 -21.54 6.86
CA ASP A 670 -43.70 -22.72 6.34
C ASP A 670 -42.31 -22.86 6.99
N GLY A 671 -42.23 -23.52 8.16
CA GLY A 671 -40.98 -24.07 8.68
C GLY A 671 -39.83 -23.05 8.90
N ASN A 672 -40.13 -21.80 9.25
CA ASN A 672 -39.15 -20.70 9.38
C ASN A 672 -38.37 -20.39 8.09
N VAL A 673 -39.03 -20.53 6.94
CA VAL A 673 -38.52 -20.12 5.62
C VAL A 673 -39.43 -19.05 5.03
N LEU A 674 -38.83 -18.00 4.48
CA LEU A 674 -39.55 -16.92 3.78
C LEU A 674 -39.68 -17.26 2.30
N SER A 675 -40.87 -17.06 1.73
CA SER A 675 -41.11 -17.26 0.29
C SER A 675 -40.29 -16.29 -0.57
N GLU A 676 -40.05 -15.07 -0.06
CA GLU A 676 -39.19 -14.08 -0.70
C GLU A 676 -38.10 -13.59 0.27
N PRO A 677 -36.84 -13.46 -0.18
CA PRO A 677 -35.76 -12.96 0.68
C PRO A 677 -35.99 -11.51 1.12
N VAL A 678 -35.84 -11.25 2.42
CA VAL A 678 -36.01 -9.92 3.02
C VAL A 678 -34.64 -9.28 3.27
N TYR A 679 -34.55 -7.96 3.12
CA TYR A 679 -33.33 -7.22 3.46
C TYR A 679 -33.26 -6.88 4.95
N GLN A 680 -32.18 -7.30 5.60
CA GLN A 680 -31.88 -6.92 6.97
C GLN A 680 -30.59 -6.11 7.05
N LEU A 681 -30.64 -5.04 7.83
CA LEU A 681 -29.51 -4.14 8.05
C LEU A 681 -28.63 -4.63 9.20
N PHE A 682 -27.33 -4.42 9.08
CA PHE A 682 -26.35 -4.68 10.14
C PHE A 682 -25.26 -3.61 10.17
N ASN A 683 -24.68 -3.41 11.34
CA ASN A 683 -23.61 -2.44 11.53
C ASN A 683 -22.28 -3.02 11.06
N ALA A 684 -21.52 -2.25 10.30
CA ALA A 684 -20.20 -2.63 9.86
C ALA A 684 -19.25 -1.42 9.86
N SER A 685 -17.96 -1.68 9.68
CA SER A 685 -16.99 -0.70 9.24
C SER A 685 -16.35 -1.16 7.94
N ILE A 686 -16.02 -0.20 7.09
CA ILE A 686 -15.49 -0.47 5.75
C ILE A 686 -14.21 0.31 5.57
N GLN A 687 -13.24 -0.37 4.99
CA GLN A 687 -12.00 0.20 4.52
C GLN A 687 -11.84 -0.13 3.05
N ALA A 688 -12.01 0.84 2.16
CA ALA A 688 -11.92 0.61 0.72
C ALA A 688 -10.65 1.24 0.15
N VAL A 689 -10.02 0.56 -0.82
CA VAL A 689 -8.92 1.12 -1.60
C VAL A 689 -9.49 2.00 -2.71
N GLY A 690 -9.00 3.23 -2.77
CA GLY A 690 -9.35 4.16 -3.84
C GLY A 690 -8.21 5.12 -4.15
N TYR A 691 -8.38 5.90 -5.21
CA TYR A 691 -7.39 6.90 -5.61
C TYR A 691 -7.44 8.10 -4.68
N ALA A 692 -6.32 8.42 -4.05
CA ALA A 692 -6.13 9.59 -3.22
C ALA A 692 -4.80 10.27 -3.51
N SER A 693 -4.74 11.57 -3.26
CA SER A 693 -3.47 12.29 -3.18
C SER A 693 -2.91 12.18 -1.76
N GLY A 694 -1.61 12.34 -1.63
CA GLY A 694 -0.86 12.14 -0.38
C GLY A 694 0.12 10.97 -0.53
N GLY A 695 1.25 11.06 0.16
CA GLY A 695 2.26 10.02 0.11
C GLY A 695 1.70 8.67 0.58
N THR A 696 2.02 7.60 -0.15
CA THR A 696 1.67 6.22 0.22
C THR A 696 2.55 5.73 1.36
N GLU A 697 3.81 6.21 1.38
CA GLU A 697 4.82 5.83 2.35
C GLU A 697 5.18 6.98 3.29
N GLN A 698 5.58 6.64 4.51
CA GLN A 698 5.92 7.64 5.54
C GLN A 698 7.11 8.52 5.14
N TRP A 699 8.12 7.97 4.46
CA TRP A 699 9.33 8.70 4.04
C TRP A 699 9.05 9.78 2.99
N GLN A 700 7.97 9.63 2.21
CA GLN A 700 7.58 10.62 1.19
C GLN A 700 7.19 11.96 1.83
N GLY A 701 7.03 12.01 3.16
CA GLY A 701 6.82 13.23 3.92
C GLY A 701 7.93 14.29 3.75
N ILE A 702 9.17 13.90 3.38
CA ILE A 702 10.27 14.85 3.13
C ILE A 702 9.92 15.83 2.00
N PHE A 703 9.13 15.39 1.01
CA PHE A 703 8.77 16.22 -0.14
C PHE A 703 7.80 17.36 0.18
N TYR A 704 7.16 17.38 1.36
CA TYR A 704 6.35 18.54 1.78
C TYR A 704 7.20 19.81 1.88
N VAL A 705 8.45 19.67 2.33
CA VAL A 705 9.41 20.78 2.44
C VAL A 705 9.64 21.45 1.09
N ILE A 706 9.76 20.66 0.03
CA ILE A 706 9.96 21.16 -1.35
C ILE A 706 8.73 21.94 -1.84
N LEU A 707 7.52 21.44 -1.62
CA LEU A 707 6.28 22.13 -2.02
C LEU A 707 6.10 23.46 -1.26
N VAL A 708 6.42 23.48 0.04
CA VAL A 708 6.38 24.70 0.87
C VAL A 708 7.37 25.73 0.36
N PHE A 709 8.62 25.35 0.11
CA PHE A 709 9.61 26.29 -0.41
C PHE A 709 9.24 26.82 -1.80
N ALA A 710 8.72 25.97 -2.70
CA ALA A 710 8.25 26.40 -4.02
C ALA A 710 7.18 27.50 -3.94
N PHE A 711 6.21 27.35 -3.03
CA PHE A 711 5.17 28.35 -2.83
C PHE A 711 5.74 29.64 -2.22
N LEU A 712 6.58 29.54 -1.19
CA LEU A 712 7.16 30.71 -0.53
C LEU A 712 8.07 31.52 -1.46
N THR A 713 8.98 30.85 -2.19
CA THR A 713 9.91 31.55 -3.09
C THR A 713 9.19 32.16 -4.29
N THR A 714 8.16 31.51 -4.85
CA THR A 714 7.33 32.13 -5.91
C THR A 714 6.54 33.32 -5.38
N ALA A 715 5.96 33.25 -4.18
CA ALA A 715 5.26 34.36 -3.56
C ALA A 715 6.18 35.56 -3.31
N ILE A 716 7.42 35.31 -2.85
CA ILE A 716 8.45 36.35 -2.69
C ILE A 716 8.81 36.98 -4.04
N CYS A 717 9.05 36.16 -5.07
CA CYS A 717 9.37 36.66 -6.41
C CYS A 717 8.21 37.49 -7.01
N LEU A 718 6.97 37.04 -6.86
CA LEU A 718 5.78 37.78 -7.29
C LEU A 718 5.64 39.10 -6.53
N GLY A 719 5.82 39.08 -5.20
CA GLY A 719 5.81 40.28 -4.36
C GLY A 719 6.86 41.31 -4.80
N PHE A 720 8.08 40.87 -5.08
CA PHE A 720 9.15 41.73 -5.61
C PHE A 720 8.77 42.36 -6.96
N MET A 721 8.19 41.58 -7.87
CA MET A 721 7.80 42.05 -9.20
C MET A 721 6.65 43.07 -9.15
N ILE A 722 5.73 42.92 -8.19
CA ILE A 722 4.63 43.87 -7.98
C ILE A 722 5.13 45.15 -7.29
N VAL A 723 5.85 45.02 -6.16
CA VAL A 723 6.20 46.14 -5.28
C VAL A 723 7.38 46.95 -5.81
N GLU A 724 8.45 46.28 -6.25
CA GLU A 724 9.73 46.93 -6.56
C GLU A 724 9.94 47.15 -8.06
N ALA A 725 9.46 46.22 -8.90
CA ALA A 725 9.47 46.46 -10.33
C ALA A 725 8.37 47.45 -10.75
N ARG A 726 7.19 47.51 -10.09
CA ARG A 726 6.03 48.34 -10.51
C ARG A 726 5.83 48.33 -12.03
N GLY A 727 6.00 47.15 -12.64
CA GLY A 727 5.98 46.90 -14.09
C GLY A 727 7.22 47.33 -14.89
N ARG A 728 8.16 48.13 -14.37
CA ARG A 728 9.40 48.53 -15.08
C ARG A 728 10.54 47.57 -14.74
N GLN A 729 10.86 46.65 -15.65
CA GLN A 729 12.03 45.79 -15.54
C GLN A 729 13.28 46.50 -16.06
N VAL A 730 14.41 46.26 -15.42
CA VAL A 730 15.74 46.67 -15.90
C VAL A 730 16.23 45.58 -16.85
N THR A 731 16.93 45.96 -17.92
CA THR A 731 17.62 44.99 -18.78
C THR A 731 18.51 44.09 -17.94
N ASP A 732 18.39 42.78 -18.11
CA ASP A 732 19.14 41.81 -17.34
C ASP A 732 20.60 41.74 -17.84
N PHE A 733 21.50 42.45 -17.17
CA PHE A 733 22.93 42.45 -17.49
C PHE A 733 23.64 41.17 -17.05
N THR A 734 22.96 40.27 -16.34
CA THR A 734 23.49 38.95 -15.98
C THR A 734 23.20 37.88 -17.04
N GLU A 735 22.40 38.21 -18.05
CA GLU A 735 22.21 37.34 -19.21
C GLU A 735 23.52 37.23 -20.01
N PRO A 736 23.98 36.02 -20.38
CA PRO A 736 25.29 35.83 -21.03
C PRO A 736 25.49 36.68 -22.29
N GLN A 737 24.43 36.89 -23.09
CA GLN A 737 24.49 37.71 -24.30
C GLN A 737 24.72 39.19 -23.98
N ASN A 738 23.96 39.73 -23.02
CA ASN A 738 24.08 41.12 -22.59
C ASN A 738 25.41 41.35 -21.85
N LEU A 739 25.85 40.38 -21.04
CA LEU A 739 27.13 40.43 -20.33
C LEU A 739 28.31 40.38 -21.29
N PHE A 740 28.27 39.51 -22.31
CA PHE A 740 29.32 39.44 -23.33
C PHE A 740 29.41 40.75 -24.12
N ALA A 741 28.27 41.29 -24.55
CA ALA A 741 28.22 42.59 -25.23
C ALA A 741 28.78 43.71 -24.35
N LEU A 742 28.46 43.73 -23.06
CA LEU A 742 28.99 44.72 -22.12
C LEU A 742 30.49 44.53 -21.86
N ALA A 743 30.96 43.29 -21.76
CA ALA A 743 32.36 42.96 -21.47
C ALA A 743 33.30 43.33 -22.63
N VAL A 744 32.93 43.00 -23.88
CA VAL A 744 33.73 43.34 -25.07
C VAL A 744 33.83 44.85 -25.27
N ASN A 745 32.79 45.57 -24.86
CA ASN A 745 32.72 47.03 -24.96
C ASN A 745 33.32 47.77 -23.74
N SER A 746 33.84 47.04 -22.75
CA SER A 746 34.41 47.62 -21.53
C SER A 746 35.95 47.79 -21.60
N PRO A 747 36.53 48.76 -20.88
CA PRO A 747 37.97 48.96 -20.86
C PRO A 747 38.71 47.80 -20.19
N GLN A 748 39.99 47.60 -20.56
CA GLN A 748 40.85 46.59 -19.96
C GLN A 748 41.06 46.86 -18.45
N THR A 749 41.10 45.78 -17.65
CA THR A 749 41.15 45.83 -16.19
C THR A 749 42.31 44.98 -15.66
N SER A 750 43.06 45.52 -14.70
CA SER A 750 44.18 44.82 -14.06
C SER A 750 43.72 43.67 -13.17
N GLN A 751 42.47 43.70 -12.70
CA GLN A 751 41.92 42.73 -11.74
C GLN A 751 41.66 41.32 -12.32
N LEU A 752 41.78 41.14 -13.64
CA LEU A 752 41.58 39.87 -14.35
C LEU A 752 42.88 39.34 -15.00
N GLU A 753 44.04 39.80 -14.53
CA GLU A 753 45.34 39.35 -15.03
C GLU A 753 45.48 37.82 -14.95
N GLY A 754 45.87 37.18 -16.05
CA GLY A 754 45.99 35.72 -16.16
C GLY A 754 44.70 34.97 -16.57
N ALA A 755 43.54 35.64 -16.66
CA ALA A 755 42.27 35.01 -17.05
C ALA A 755 42.06 34.88 -18.58
N CYS A 756 42.97 35.42 -19.40
CA CYS A 756 42.81 35.54 -20.86
C CYS A 756 42.75 34.20 -21.62
N GLY A 757 43.23 33.09 -21.03
CA GLY A 757 43.24 31.76 -21.67
C GLY A 757 42.42 30.68 -20.95
N CYS A 758 42.32 30.74 -19.61
CA CYS A 758 41.67 29.70 -18.80
C CYS A 758 40.41 30.19 -18.06
N GLY A 759 40.00 31.44 -18.26
CA GLY A 759 38.90 32.06 -17.52
C GLY A 759 39.29 32.50 -16.10
N PRO A 760 38.38 33.17 -15.37
CA PRO A 760 38.65 33.68 -14.02
C PRO A 760 38.67 32.57 -12.97
N TRP A 761 39.64 32.60 -12.05
CA TRP A 761 39.78 31.58 -10.99
C TRP A 761 39.99 32.19 -9.60
N GLY A 762 39.57 31.47 -8.55
CA GLY A 762 39.84 31.82 -7.15
C GLY A 762 39.36 33.22 -6.75
N LYS A 763 40.28 34.09 -6.29
CA LYS A 763 39.95 35.43 -5.78
C LYS A 763 39.34 36.36 -6.85
N GLN A 764 39.61 36.11 -8.15
CA GLN A 764 39.04 36.89 -9.26
C GLN A 764 37.51 36.74 -9.33
N LEU A 765 36.96 35.61 -8.87
CA LEU A 765 35.51 35.37 -8.82
C LEU A 765 34.79 36.23 -7.77
N LYS A 766 35.51 36.75 -6.78
CA LYS A 766 34.99 37.58 -5.68
C LYS A 766 34.99 39.08 -6.00
N GLU A 767 35.70 39.50 -7.06
CA GLU A 767 35.85 40.91 -7.42
C GLU A 767 34.49 41.53 -7.73
N ARG A 768 34.30 42.80 -7.31
CA ARG A 768 33.01 43.49 -7.38
C ARG A 768 32.98 44.44 -8.56
N TRP A 769 31.99 44.24 -9.42
CA TRP A 769 31.77 44.98 -10.66
C TRP A 769 30.54 45.88 -10.56
N PHE A 770 30.63 47.06 -11.14
CA PHE A 770 29.51 48.00 -11.30
C PHE A 770 29.37 48.41 -12.76
N ILE A 771 28.15 48.81 -13.14
CA ILE A 771 27.83 49.25 -14.50
C ILE A 771 27.78 50.78 -14.51
N GLY A 772 28.75 51.37 -15.19
CA GLY A 772 28.83 52.81 -15.45
C GLY A 772 28.23 53.17 -16.81
N MET A 773 27.88 54.44 -16.97
CA MET A 773 27.59 55.04 -18.26
C MET A 773 28.52 56.24 -18.43
N GLU A 774 29.19 56.34 -19.58
CA GLU A 774 29.87 57.54 -20.00
C GLU A 774 28.82 58.54 -20.53
N GLU A 775 28.67 59.67 -19.84
CA GLU A 775 27.55 60.61 -20.10
C GLU A 775 27.67 61.33 -21.46
N ASP A 776 28.88 61.42 -22.02
CA ASP A 776 29.14 62.13 -23.28
C ASP A 776 28.81 61.29 -24.54
N ASP A 777 29.03 59.97 -24.49
CA ASP A 777 28.80 59.04 -25.62
C ASP A 777 27.67 58.03 -25.34
N GLU A 778 26.96 58.15 -24.20
CA GLU A 778 25.92 57.24 -23.71
C GLU A 778 26.37 55.77 -23.58
N HIS A 779 27.67 55.52 -23.51
CA HIS A 779 28.25 54.19 -23.57
C HIS A 779 28.19 53.49 -22.21
N TYR A 780 27.62 52.27 -22.18
CA TYR A 780 27.62 51.43 -20.98
C TYR A 780 28.90 50.61 -20.89
N TYR A 781 29.52 50.57 -19.72
CA TYR A 781 30.71 49.78 -19.45
C TYR A 781 30.65 49.12 -18.07
N ILE A 782 31.35 48.01 -17.89
CA ILE A 782 31.55 47.36 -16.59
C ILE A 782 32.93 47.74 -16.03
N ARG A 783 33.03 48.02 -14.73
CA ARG A 783 34.30 48.35 -14.06
C ARG A 783 34.38 47.74 -12.68
N SER A 784 35.59 47.42 -12.22
CA SER A 784 35.83 46.96 -10.85
C SER A 784 35.72 48.14 -9.87
N LYS A 785 35.14 47.89 -8.68
CA LYS A 785 34.96 48.91 -7.64
C LYS A 785 36.29 49.45 -7.10
N THR A 786 37.34 48.63 -7.15
CA THR A 786 38.71 48.99 -6.78
C THR A 786 39.32 50.05 -7.70
N GLU A 787 38.87 50.13 -8.96
CA GLU A 787 39.36 51.09 -9.95
C GLU A 787 38.46 52.33 -10.12
N GLU A 788 37.35 52.44 -9.38
CA GLU A 788 36.37 53.55 -9.49
C GLU A 788 36.99 54.94 -9.28
N LYS A 789 38.06 55.05 -8.48
CA LYS A 789 38.75 56.31 -8.16
C LYS A 789 39.84 56.73 -9.14
N ILE A 790 40.11 55.92 -10.17
CA ILE A 790 41.12 56.24 -11.20
C ILE A 790 40.39 56.98 -12.33
N PRO A 791 40.60 58.29 -12.54
CA PRO A 791 39.97 59.01 -13.64
C PRO A 791 40.41 58.39 -14.98
N LEU A 792 39.46 58.20 -15.90
CA LEU A 792 39.78 57.97 -17.30
C LEU A 792 40.71 59.10 -17.74
N LEU A 793 41.85 58.76 -18.35
CA LEU A 793 42.91 59.67 -18.75
C LEU A 793 42.34 60.88 -19.52
N ARG A 794 42.08 61.96 -18.79
CA ARG A 794 41.59 63.23 -19.33
C ARG A 794 42.82 63.98 -19.83
N LYS A 795 42.93 64.12 -21.15
CA LYS A 795 44.01 64.85 -21.82
C LYS A 795 43.97 66.32 -21.33
N THR A 796 45.05 66.75 -20.69
CA THR A 796 45.33 68.12 -20.30
C THR A 796 45.44 69.01 -21.53
N ASP A 797 44.69 70.11 -21.55
CA ASP A 797 45.15 71.36 -22.18
C ASP A 797 44.84 72.51 -21.23
N SER A 798 45.80 73.42 -21.17
CA SER A 798 46.07 74.41 -20.14
C SER A 798 45.25 75.70 -20.32
N THR A 799 44.69 76.23 -19.23
CA THR A 799 45.02 77.59 -18.75
C THR A 799 44.40 77.84 -17.37
N ARG A 800 45.19 78.51 -16.53
CA ARG A 800 44.88 79.01 -15.18
C ARG A 800 43.70 79.99 -15.19
N LEU A 801 42.75 79.83 -14.27
CA LEU A 801 42.06 80.93 -13.56
C LEU A 801 41.35 80.36 -12.32
N GLU A 802 41.41 81.11 -11.24
CA GLU A 802 40.91 80.80 -9.89
C GLU A 802 39.36 80.81 -9.78
N PRO A 803 38.78 80.38 -8.64
CA PRO A 803 37.41 79.86 -8.59
C PRO A 803 36.37 80.97 -8.59
N MET A 804 35.38 80.87 -9.47
CA MET A 804 34.16 81.65 -9.41
C MET A 804 33.00 80.68 -9.22
N GLU A 805 32.27 80.85 -8.13
CA GLU A 805 30.97 80.24 -7.89
C GLU A 805 30.09 80.48 -9.12
N ILE A 806 29.59 79.40 -9.74
CA ILE A 806 28.57 79.49 -10.77
C ILE A 806 27.28 78.90 -10.22
N GLU A 807 26.39 79.86 -10.00
CA GLU A 807 24.96 79.80 -9.77
C GLU A 807 24.24 78.90 -10.78
N ASP A 808 23.18 78.28 -10.30
CA ASP A 808 22.27 77.36 -10.97
C ASP A 808 21.61 78.01 -12.21
N GLY A 809 22.03 77.64 -13.42
CA GLY A 809 21.40 78.19 -14.63
C GLY A 809 22.15 77.92 -15.95
N GLY A 810 22.03 76.70 -16.50
CA GLY A 810 22.59 76.39 -17.82
C GLY A 810 22.41 74.93 -18.22
N GLY A 811 21.17 74.53 -18.51
CA GLY A 811 20.84 73.15 -18.87
C GLY A 811 21.42 72.71 -20.22
N ARG A 812 22.47 71.89 -20.20
CA ARG A 812 22.64 70.88 -21.26
C ARG A 812 21.39 69.99 -21.22
N MET A 813 20.64 69.91 -22.33
CA MET A 813 19.59 68.89 -22.48
C MET A 813 20.25 67.52 -22.35
N LEU A 814 20.21 66.93 -21.16
CA LEU A 814 20.63 65.56 -20.93
C LEU A 814 19.71 64.67 -21.77
N SER A 815 20.31 63.78 -22.57
CA SER A 815 19.56 62.77 -23.30
C SER A 815 18.60 62.02 -22.36
N PRO A 816 17.39 61.65 -22.83
CA PRO A 816 16.43 60.85 -22.05
C PRO A 816 17.08 59.64 -21.36
N MET A 817 18.10 59.04 -22.00
CA MET A 817 18.82 57.88 -21.50
C MET A 817 19.73 58.20 -20.30
N VAL A 818 20.46 59.33 -20.35
CA VAL A 818 21.32 59.79 -19.25
C VAL A 818 20.47 60.20 -18.05
N ASN A 819 19.33 60.86 -18.27
CA ASN A 819 18.37 61.21 -17.23
C ASN A 819 17.76 59.97 -16.56
N GLU A 820 17.44 58.95 -17.35
CA GLU A 820 16.89 57.69 -16.85
C GLU A 820 17.93 56.88 -16.06
N PHE A 821 19.17 56.78 -16.55
CA PHE A 821 20.29 56.18 -15.82
C PHE A 821 20.57 56.92 -14.49
N ARG A 822 20.57 58.26 -14.49
CA ARG A 822 20.74 59.08 -13.29
C ARG A 822 19.59 58.87 -12.29
N LYS A 823 18.37 58.63 -12.77
CA LYS A 823 17.19 58.36 -11.92
C LYS A 823 17.21 56.97 -11.29
N VAL A 824 17.75 55.97 -12.00
CA VAL A 824 17.93 54.60 -11.49
C VAL A 824 19.11 54.52 -10.53
N SER A 825 20.24 55.17 -10.87
CA SER A 825 21.46 55.14 -10.05
C SER A 825 21.35 55.94 -8.75
N LYS A 826 20.53 57.01 -8.70
CA LYS A 826 20.24 57.81 -7.48
C LYS A 826 19.10 57.26 -6.61
N ARG A 827 18.35 56.26 -7.07
CA ARG A 827 17.18 55.75 -6.33
C ARG A 827 17.62 54.90 -5.14
N HIS A 828 17.36 55.39 -3.93
CA HIS A 828 17.48 54.60 -2.71
C HIS A 828 16.41 53.49 -2.69
N SER A 829 16.82 52.22 -2.81
CA SER A 829 15.99 51.09 -2.42
C SER A 829 16.43 50.59 -1.04
N PHE A 830 15.47 50.44 -0.12
CA PHE A 830 15.71 49.92 1.22
C PHE A 830 16.14 48.44 1.18
N LEU A 831 15.65 47.68 0.18
CA LEU A 831 16.01 46.27 -0.04
C LEU A 831 17.41 46.10 -0.64
N ALA A 832 17.85 47.03 -1.50
CA ALA A 832 19.21 47.03 -2.05
C ALA A 832 20.32 47.29 -1.01
N LYS A 833 19.96 47.77 0.19
CA LYS A 833 20.86 47.96 1.33
C LYS A 833 20.84 46.76 2.29
N LEU A 834 19.78 45.95 2.24
CA LEU A 834 19.53 44.79 3.09
C LEU A 834 20.13 43.48 2.52
N TYR A 835 20.34 43.44 1.19
CA TYR A 835 20.96 42.34 0.42
C TYR A 835 22.39 42.68 -0.02
#